data_AF-A0A954X264-F1
#
_entry.id   AF-A0A954X264-F1
#
_cell.length_a   1.000
_cell.length_b   1.000
_cell.length_c   1.000
_cell.angle_alpha   90.00
_cell.angle_beta   90.00
_cell.angle_gamma   90.00
#
_symmetry.space_group_name_H-M   'P 1'
#
loop_
_entity.id
_entity.type
_entity.pdbx_description
1 polymer ?
#
loop_
_entity_poly.entity_id
_entity_poly.type
_entity_poly.pdbx_seq_one_letter_code
_entity_poly.pdbx_strand_id
1 'polypeptide(L)'
;KRPDPEFPPAAEQNHLDQGAHERWGSFRNGATVGLFRHEDESFNPYFIEHVTIYPGRYRVRTSLWSFQWDKGQVLPGRGTEAGRLSVVQLTGDGRGGQHPSYVLGYFDAPDTKALEHELHVWLNHNEIIGFNTASLAPTANYARPGRAMAFTGPGIAVDWLDIEGPLHEVWPPRGHRLLFGDLPLTEFDANEQPGVRAPRRVRVRQLGAGMNRPDPEPGVWTVRSESELEDADRLLTGFLPKLFRRPVDESVRQQYREIVAERLAAGDCFESAMRAAYRAAMCAPDFLYHIEPSARLDDYALACRLSYFLWNSLPDVQLTAHAAAGDLRRPETLHGEVERLLADPRSQRFVDDFLGQWLKLRQIAATDPDRKLYPEFSPYLQDSMLAESRAYFRKMLDGDLDASYLVKSPFVMVNQKLATHYGIDGVSGAAMRPVTLPADCPRGGILTQAAILKITANGTTTSPVPRGAFVMERLLGEPPDLPPSNVAAIEPDVRGATTIREQLAKHREDAICATCHRRIDPPGFALEAFDVIGGFRNRYRSIGEGDAAPRGSIDPFIPIGFKLGPAVDASGELPDGREFTDVREYQTLVAKDATKLLRNLARQWAVYSTGRAVRFADRPRIEQVVQRTLSQGGGVRTLLHELVGSPLFTGDDNTIQMPAEVLASSRNVEDDAEATSHRMIMTAVLPAVDSPVQAEVASVAPSETAVDYPFDEAHRVRVRVIGLFEPHRVDDLKSALAEFPEVLLVEIDDATAEATLAYAATSELFRNANPEQIVDRSNNRVRQLSGHTLGIQPPIAMPRDQLERIEWTIRGLDCQACSLAVYDILQRMPGVEHATASFHTGRATALIDPTKTDRATIEAALKARGVTFE
;
A
#
# COMPACT_ATOMS: atom_id res chain seq x y z
N LYS A 1 -35.10 -17.12 11.57
CA LYS A 1 -36.01 -18.00 12.34
C LYS A 1 -35.15 -18.81 13.31
N ARG A 2 -35.56 -19.03 14.57
CA ARG A 2 -34.87 -20.00 15.45
C ARG A 2 -34.93 -21.39 14.80
N PRO A 3 -33.94 -22.27 15.01
CA PRO A 3 -34.05 -23.66 14.60
C PRO A 3 -35.33 -24.24 15.18
N ASP A 4 -36.08 -24.96 14.35
CA ASP A 4 -37.31 -25.63 14.78
C ASP A 4 -36.93 -26.65 15.85
N PRO A 5 -37.47 -26.59 17.08
CA PRO A 5 -37.12 -27.53 18.15
C PRO A 5 -37.50 -28.99 17.82
N GLU A 6 -38.33 -29.24 16.80
CA GLU A 6 -38.59 -30.60 16.29
C GLU A 6 -37.50 -31.12 15.32
N PHE A 7 -36.55 -30.27 14.92
CA PHE A 7 -35.47 -30.60 13.99
C PHE A 7 -34.10 -30.21 14.58
N PRO A 8 -33.36 -31.16 15.19
CA PRO A 8 -32.03 -30.88 15.77
C PRO A 8 -31.03 -30.42 14.68
N PRO A 9 -29.93 -29.72 15.06
CA PRO A 9 -28.88 -29.31 14.13
C PRO A 9 -28.48 -30.44 13.19
N ALA A 10 -28.15 -30.11 11.93
CA ALA A 10 -27.84 -31.14 10.93
C ALA A 10 -26.66 -32.03 11.36
N ALA A 11 -25.77 -31.53 12.22
CA ALA A 11 -24.67 -32.28 12.82
C ALA A 11 -25.12 -33.48 13.69
N GLU A 12 -26.35 -33.47 14.20
CA GLU A 12 -26.93 -34.55 15.00
C GLU A 12 -27.65 -35.60 14.13
N GLN A 13 -27.72 -35.40 12.80
CA GLN A 13 -28.40 -36.29 11.88
C GLN A 13 -27.39 -37.13 11.07
N ASN A 14 -27.39 -38.45 11.29
CA ASN A 14 -26.50 -39.39 10.61
C ASN A 14 -26.89 -39.69 9.14
N HIS A 15 -28.03 -39.17 8.66
CA HIS A 15 -28.53 -39.39 7.31
C HIS A 15 -29.49 -38.27 6.88
N LEU A 16 -29.23 -37.62 5.74
CA LEU A 16 -30.12 -36.58 5.16
C LEU A 16 -30.67 -37.10 3.83
N ASP A 17 -31.96 -37.42 3.77
CA ASP A 17 -32.58 -37.89 2.53
C ASP A 17 -32.87 -36.77 1.51
N GLN A 18 -33.19 -37.15 0.27
CA GLN A 18 -33.61 -36.20 -0.74
C GLN A 18 -34.96 -35.58 -0.36
N GLY A 19 -34.99 -34.24 -0.24
CA GLY A 19 -36.19 -33.49 0.15
C GLY A 19 -36.32 -33.21 1.65
N ALA A 20 -35.39 -33.69 2.49
CA ALA A 20 -35.39 -33.39 3.92
C ALA A 20 -35.39 -31.88 4.21
N HIS A 21 -34.53 -31.12 3.51
CA HIS A 21 -34.48 -29.65 3.54
C HIS A 21 -35.80 -28.93 3.16
N GLU A 22 -36.61 -29.49 2.25
CA GLU A 22 -37.92 -28.95 1.89
C GLU A 22 -38.92 -29.15 3.03
N ARG A 23 -38.85 -30.31 3.70
CA ARG A 23 -39.66 -30.62 4.90
C ARG A 23 -39.24 -29.78 6.10
N TRP A 24 -37.97 -29.42 6.21
CA TRP A 24 -37.43 -28.53 7.25
C TRP A 24 -37.70 -27.04 6.98
N GLY A 25 -38.24 -26.71 5.80
CA GLY A 25 -38.54 -25.33 5.42
C GLY A 25 -37.31 -24.42 5.29
N SER A 26 -36.09 -24.99 5.22
CA SER A 26 -34.82 -24.26 5.23
C SER A 26 -34.54 -23.54 3.90
N PHE A 27 -35.07 -24.03 2.77
CA PHE A 27 -34.98 -23.38 1.46
C PHE A 27 -36.26 -23.62 0.65
N ARG A 28 -36.98 -22.57 0.26
CA ARG A 28 -38.26 -22.66 -0.51
C ARG A 28 -38.08 -22.89 -2.01
N ASN A 29 -36.87 -22.71 -2.54
CA ASN A 29 -36.53 -23.05 -3.91
C ASN A 29 -35.97 -24.47 -3.89
N GLY A 30 -36.59 -25.41 -4.62
CA GLY A 30 -36.31 -26.85 -4.62
C GLY A 30 -34.92 -27.27 -5.12
N ALA A 31 -33.86 -26.75 -4.51
CA ALA A 31 -32.49 -27.17 -4.68
C ALA A 31 -32.07 -27.97 -3.43
N THR A 32 -32.21 -29.29 -3.55
CA THR A 32 -31.41 -30.38 -2.94
C THR A 32 -30.51 -30.05 -1.72
N VAL A 33 -30.56 -30.94 -0.70
CA VAL A 33 -29.57 -31.10 0.39
C VAL A 33 -28.24 -30.39 0.10
N GLY A 34 -27.96 -29.34 0.89
CA GLY A 34 -26.95 -28.31 0.63
C GLY A 34 -25.52 -28.84 0.53
N LEU A 35 -25.11 -29.20 -0.69
CA LEU A 35 -23.71 -29.30 -1.08
C LEU A 35 -23.28 -27.94 -1.65
N PHE A 36 -22.67 -27.13 -0.79
CA PHE A 36 -22.17 -25.80 -1.16
C PHE A 36 -20.84 -25.89 -1.92
N ARG A 37 -20.65 -24.98 -2.88
CA ARG A 37 -19.56 -25.00 -3.87
C ARG A 37 -18.38 -24.10 -3.49
N HIS A 38 -17.26 -24.35 -4.18
CA HIS A 38 -16.09 -23.48 -4.25
C HIS A 38 -16.44 -22.08 -4.80
N GLU A 39 -15.59 -21.14 -4.43
CA GLU A 39 -15.63 -19.69 -4.66
C GLU A 39 -15.68 -19.21 -6.13
N ASP A 40 -15.38 -20.06 -7.11
CA ASP A 40 -15.07 -19.66 -8.50
C ASP A 40 -16.18 -20.00 -9.53
N GLU A 41 -17.34 -20.51 -9.08
CA GLU A 41 -18.46 -20.91 -9.94
C GLU A 41 -19.77 -20.20 -9.58
N SER A 42 -20.56 -19.82 -10.59
CA SER A 42 -21.69 -18.87 -10.56
C SER A 42 -22.96 -19.27 -9.79
N PHE A 43 -22.87 -19.97 -8.67
CA PHE A 43 -24.00 -20.19 -7.76
C PHE A 43 -23.59 -19.85 -6.34
N ASN A 44 -23.90 -18.63 -5.98
CA ASN A 44 -23.70 -18.14 -4.63
C ASN A 44 -25.02 -18.34 -3.87
N PRO A 45 -25.05 -19.14 -2.78
CA PRO A 45 -26.20 -19.22 -1.89
C PRO A 45 -26.37 -17.87 -1.21
N TYR A 46 -27.17 -17.01 -1.84
CA TYR A 46 -27.54 -15.72 -1.31
C TYR A 46 -28.64 -15.90 -0.26
N PHE A 47 -28.44 -15.36 0.93
CA PHE A 47 -29.46 -15.34 1.98
C PHE A 47 -30.51 -14.26 1.70
N ILE A 48 -31.26 -14.44 0.61
CA ILE A 48 -32.23 -13.45 0.09
C ILE A 48 -33.42 -13.18 1.02
N GLU A 49 -33.57 -13.93 2.12
CA GLU A 49 -34.55 -13.55 3.16
C GLU A 49 -34.22 -12.19 3.77
N HIS A 50 -32.96 -11.74 3.69
CA HIS A 50 -32.49 -10.43 4.10
C HIS A 50 -31.79 -9.69 2.96
N VAL A 51 -32.23 -8.47 2.67
CA VAL A 51 -31.44 -7.45 1.97
C VAL A 51 -31.38 -6.22 2.85
N THR A 52 -30.21 -5.61 2.93
CA THR A 52 -29.99 -4.43 3.76
C THR A 52 -30.84 -3.25 3.27
N ILE A 53 -31.84 -2.87 4.05
CA ILE A 53 -32.69 -1.70 3.76
C ILE A 53 -31.97 -0.44 4.22
N TYR A 54 -31.60 -0.38 5.50
CA TYR A 54 -30.97 0.79 6.11
C TYR A 54 -29.47 0.57 6.24
N PRO A 55 -28.61 1.45 5.69
CA PRO A 55 -27.18 1.31 5.89
C PRO A 55 -26.82 1.50 7.36
N GLY A 56 -25.95 0.66 7.90
CA GLY A 56 -25.61 0.71 9.31
C GLY A 56 -24.74 -0.45 9.79
N ARG A 57 -24.54 -0.52 11.10
CA ARG A 57 -23.86 -1.67 11.74
C ARG A 57 -24.86 -2.80 11.95
N TYR A 58 -24.47 -4.02 11.62
CA TYR A 58 -25.26 -5.23 11.78
C TYR A 58 -24.45 -6.26 12.56
N ARG A 59 -25.12 -6.99 13.45
CA ARG A 59 -24.58 -8.22 14.03
C ARG A 59 -25.00 -9.37 13.13
N VAL A 60 -24.02 -10.11 12.64
CA VAL A 60 -24.20 -11.32 11.85
C VAL A 60 -23.67 -12.48 12.67
N ARG A 61 -24.44 -13.55 12.78
CA ARG A 61 -24.04 -14.78 13.47
C ARG A 61 -24.30 -15.98 12.57
N THR A 62 -23.45 -16.99 12.61
CA THR A 62 -23.65 -18.23 11.84
C THR A 62 -23.04 -19.43 12.56
N SER A 63 -23.61 -20.62 12.34
CA SER A 63 -23.05 -21.90 12.82
C SER A 63 -22.50 -22.70 11.64
N LEU A 64 -21.22 -23.07 11.69
CA LEU A 64 -20.49 -23.78 10.65
C LEU A 64 -19.83 -25.06 11.17
N TRP A 65 -19.81 -26.10 10.36
CA TRP A 65 -19.07 -27.35 10.61
C TRP A 65 -18.75 -28.09 9.31
N SER A 66 -17.70 -28.91 9.31
CA SER A 66 -17.27 -29.70 8.17
C SER A 66 -17.61 -31.18 8.35
N PHE A 67 -17.70 -31.91 7.24
CA PHE A 67 -17.97 -33.34 7.23
C PHE A 67 -17.47 -33.99 5.94
N GLN A 68 -17.41 -35.32 5.93
CA GLN A 68 -17.27 -36.11 4.73
C GLN A 68 -18.64 -36.60 4.29
N TRP A 69 -19.04 -36.27 3.07
CA TRP A 69 -20.24 -36.81 2.45
C TRP A 69 -19.92 -38.11 1.73
N ASP A 70 -20.74 -39.15 1.92
CA ASP A 70 -20.70 -40.36 1.11
C ASP A 70 -22.13 -40.81 0.77
N LYS A 71 -22.59 -40.44 -0.44
CA LYS A 71 -23.83 -40.92 -1.05
C LYS A 71 -25.07 -40.85 -0.15
N GLY A 72 -25.25 -39.74 0.57
CA GLY A 72 -26.36 -39.57 1.52
C GLY A 72 -25.95 -39.65 2.99
N GLN A 73 -24.77 -40.19 3.27
CA GLN A 73 -24.24 -40.35 4.63
C GLN A 73 -23.32 -39.19 5.01
N VAL A 74 -23.47 -38.72 6.24
CA VAL A 74 -22.57 -37.75 6.89
C VAL A 74 -21.56 -38.55 7.71
N LEU A 75 -20.29 -38.43 7.38
CA LEU A 75 -19.17 -39.11 8.02
C LEU A 75 -18.17 -38.08 8.58
N PRO A 76 -17.29 -38.46 9.51
CA PRO A 76 -16.17 -37.62 9.93
C PRO A 76 -15.32 -37.18 8.73
N GLY A 77 -15.08 -35.88 8.67
CA GLY A 77 -14.25 -35.19 7.69
C GLY A 77 -12.75 -35.35 7.95
N ARG A 78 -11.96 -34.53 7.25
CA ARG A 78 -10.49 -34.54 7.32
C ARG A 78 -9.92 -33.47 8.25
N GLY A 79 -10.75 -32.94 9.16
CA GLY A 79 -10.40 -31.85 10.08
C GLY A 79 -11.11 -30.54 9.73
N THR A 80 -10.54 -29.43 10.22
CA THR A 80 -11.12 -28.10 10.05
C THR A 80 -11.04 -27.63 8.60
N GLU A 81 -12.18 -27.21 8.07
CA GLU A 81 -12.32 -26.54 6.78
C GLU A 81 -12.68 -25.06 7.00
N ALA A 82 -12.74 -24.25 5.94
CA ALA A 82 -13.04 -22.83 6.03
C ALA A 82 -14.24 -22.45 5.15
N GLY A 83 -15.26 -21.86 5.77
CA GLY A 83 -16.35 -21.17 5.08
C GLY A 83 -16.01 -19.70 4.83
N ARG A 84 -16.45 -19.14 3.72
CA ARG A 84 -16.37 -17.69 3.43
C ARG A 84 -17.73 -17.07 3.56
N LEU A 85 -17.83 -15.97 4.30
CA LEU A 85 -18.95 -15.04 4.19
C LEU A 85 -18.53 -13.86 3.30
N SER A 86 -19.43 -13.46 2.41
CA SER A 86 -19.24 -12.33 1.52
C SER A 86 -20.47 -11.44 1.50
N VAL A 87 -20.27 -10.18 1.13
CA VAL A 87 -21.35 -9.29 0.76
C VAL A 87 -21.44 -9.22 -0.74
N VAL A 88 -22.66 -9.28 -1.27
CA VAL A 88 -22.95 -9.11 -2.68
C VAL A 88 -23.87 -7.91 -2.87
N GLN A 89 -23.46 -7.00 -3.74
CA GLN A 89 -24.21 -5.79 -4.03
C GLN A 89 -25.15 -6.00 -5.22
N LEU A 90 -26.46 -5.89 -4.99
CA LEU A 90 -27.46 -6.11 -6.03
C LEU A 90 -27.53 -4.96 -7.07
N THR A 91 -26.82 -3.86 -6.84
CA THR A 91 -26.71 -2.71 -7.74
C THR A 91 -25.32 -2.61 -8.36
N GLY A 92 -25.24 -2.72 -9.69
CA GLY A 92 -24.01 -2.55 -10.46
C GLY A 92 -24.26 -2.84 -11.94
N ASP A 93 -23.50 -2.22 -12.81
CA ASP A 93 -23.48 -2.37 -14.28
C ASP A 93 -22.86 -3.70 -14.76
N GLY A 94 -22.84 -4.71 -13.88
CA GLY A 94 -22.36 -6.06 -14.13
C GLY A 94 -23.15 -6.77 -15.22
N ARG A 95 -22.91 -6.41 -16.49
CA ARG A 95 -23.34 -7.15 -17.66
C ARG A 95 -22.86 -8.60 -17.49
N GLY A 96 -23.80 -9.53 -17.33
CA GLY A 96 -23.51 -10.96 -17.19
C GLY A 96 -23.71 -11.58 -15.80
N GLY A 97 -24.28 -10.86 -14.83
CA GLY A 97 -24.62 -11.44 -13.51
C GLY A 97 -23.46 -11.45 -12.50
N GLN A 98 -22.39 -10.71 -12.77
CA GLN A 98 -21.34 -10.44 -11.79
C GLN A 98 -21.71 -9.21 -10.96
N HIS A 99 -22.27 -9.46 -9.79
CA HIS A 99 -22.48 -8.44 -8.77
C HIS A 99 -21.15 -8.14 -8.06
N PRO A 100 -20.75 -6.86 -7.86
CA PRO A 100 -19.58 -6.56 -7.06
C PRO A 100 -19.76 -7.16 -5.66
N SER A 101 -18.75 -7.89 -5.19
CA SER A 101 -18.77 -8.56 -3.91
C SER A 101 -17.48 -8.28 -3.14
N TYR A 102 -17.57 -8.21 -1.82
CA TYR A 102 -16.41 -8.14 -0.93
C TYR A 102 -16.50 -9.21 0.15
N VAL A 103 -15.35 -9.60 0.68
CA VAL A 103 -15.23 -10.68 1.67
C VAL A 103 -15.48 -10.10 3.06
N LEU A 104 -16.38 -10.71 3.84
CA LEU A 104 -16.56 -10.38 5.26
C LEU A 104 -15.53 -11.12 6.13
N GLY A 105 -15.19 -12.34 5.75
CA GLY A 105 -14.16 -13.13 6.41
C GLY A 105 -14.19 -14.59 5.99
N TYR A 106 -13.20 -15.32 6.51
CA TYR A 106 -13.10 -16.77 6.45
C TYR A 106 -13.24 -17.33 7.87
N PHE A 107 -14.05 -18.36 8.03
CA PHE A 107 -14.52 -18.85 9.32
C PHE A 107 -14.31 -20.36 9.42
N ASP A 108 -13.83 -20.80 10.58
CA ASP A 108 -13.53 -22.21 10.84
C ASP A 108 -14.80 -23.06 10.84
N ALA A 109 -14.75 -24.18 10.14
CA ALA A 109 -15.77 -25.21 10.15
C ALA A 109 -15.09 -26.50 10.67
N PRO A 110 -15.14 -26.76 11.98
CA PRO A 110 -14.51 -27.95 12.55
C PRO A 110 -15.29 -29.22 12.17
N ASP A 111 -14.58 -30.34 12.19
CA ASP A 111 -15.12 -31.64 11.79
C ASP A 111 -16.23 -32.12 12.73
N THR A 112 -17.41 -32.39 12.17
CA THR A 112 -18.63 -32.90 12.83
C THR A 112 -19.09 -32.12 14.07
N LYS A 113 -18.55 -30.92 14.30
CA LYS A 113 -18.84 -30.10 15.46
C LYS A 113 -19.20 -28.69 15.02
N ALA A 114 -20.46 -28.31 15.23
CA ALA A 114 -20.93 -26.95 15.03
C ALA A 114 -20.08 -25.94 15.81
N LEU A 115 -19.61 -24.90 15.11
CA LEU A 115 -18.93 -23.76 15.69
C LEU A 115 -19.67 -22.48 15.30
N GLU A 116 -20.06 -21.71 16.31
CA GLU A 116 -20.69 -20.41 16.12
C GLU A 116 -19.65 -19.31 15.87
N HIS A 117 -19.93 -18.46 14.89
CA HIS A 117 -19.15 -17.27 14.56
C HIS A 117 -20.04 -16.05 14.68
N GLU A 118 -19.51 -14.97 15.25
CA GLU A 118 -20.16 -13.67 15.33
C GLU A 118 -19.25 -12.59 14.74
N LEU A 119 -19.83 -11.71 13.92
CA LEU A 119 -19.15 -10.55 13.37
C LEU A 119 -20.07 -9.33 13.37
N HIS A 120 -19.48 -8.15 13.61
CA HIS A 120 -20.17 -6.87 13.57
C HIS A 120 -19.69 -6.11 12.34
N VAL A 121 -20.57 -5.97 11.35
CA VAL A 121 -20.20 -5.46 10.02
C VAL A 121 -21.02 -4.24 9.66
N TRP A 122 -20.46 -3.36 8.85
CA TRP A 122 -21.24 -2.31 8.20
C TRP A 122 -21.84 -2.88 6.92
N LEU A 123 -23.16 -2.79 6.76
CA LEU A 123 -23.84 -3.14 5.51
C LEU A 123 -24.40 -1.87 4.86
N ASN A 124 -24.20 -1.73 3.55
CA ASN A 124 -24.78 -0.66 2.74
C ASN A 124 -26.15 -1.07 2.19
N HIS A 125 -26.91 -0.08 1.73
CA HIS A 125 -28.21 -0.30 1.09
C HIS A 125 -28.11 -1.28 -0.10
N ASN A 126 -29.01 -2.25 -0.16
CA ASN A 126 -29.07 -3.34 -1.17
C ASN A 126 -27.91 -4.35 -1.16
N GLU A 127 -27.22 -4.47 -0.03
CA GLU A 127 -26.27 -5.55 0.21
C GLU A 127 -26.95 -6.80 0.79
N ILE A 128 -26.54 -7.96 0.31
CA ILE A 128 -26.94 -9.29 0.80
C ILE A 128 -25.72 -10.09 1.25
N ILE A 129 -25.93 -11.08 2.13
CA ILE A 129 -24.86 -11.99 2.56
C ILE A 129 -24.86 -13.22 1.66
N GLY A 130 -23.66 -13.64 1.23
CA GLY A 130 -23.38 -14.89 0.54
C GLY A 130 -22.48 -15.80 1.36
N PHE A 131 -22.52 -17.10 1.06
CA PHE A 131 -21.68 -18.13 1.68
C PHE A 131 -20.98 -19.01 0.64
N ASN A 132 -19.71 -19.34 0.84
CA ASN A 132 -18.95 -20.23 -0.05
C ASN A 132 -18.07 -21.20 0.76
N THR A 133 -17.78 -22.38 0.21
CA THR A 133 -16.87 -23.36 0.85
C THR A 133 -15.42 -23.11 0.43
N ALA A 134 -14.80 -22.10 1.03
CA ALA A 134 -13.53 -21.52 0.58
C ALA A 134 -12.35 -22.50 0.52
N SER A 135 -12.28 -23.45 1.45
CA SER A 135 -11.18 -24.43 1.48
C SER A 135 -11.43 -25.68 0.63
N LEU A 136 -12.66 -25.92 0.18
CA LEU A 136 -13.03 -27.13 -0.55
C LEU A 136 -12.89 -26.94 -2.06
N ALA A 137 -12.34 -27.93 -2.76
CA ALA A 137 -12.18 -27.91 -4.20
C ALA A 137 -13.50 -27.69 -4.98
N PRO A 138 -13.45 -27.07 -6.18
CA PRO A 138 -14.64 -26.86 -7.01
C PRO A 138 -15.31 -28.16 -7.41
N THR A 139 -16.57 -28.35 -6.98
CA THR A 139 -17.40 -29.47 -7.42
C THR A 139 -18.84 -29.03 -7.67
N ALA A 140 -19.36 -29.34 -8.86
CA ALA A 140 -20.71 -28.96 -9.30
C ALA A 140 -21.75 -30.08 -9.09
N ASN A 141 -22.31 -30.19 -7.88
CA ASN A 141 -23.26 -31.26 -7.51
C ASN A 141 -24.73 -30.83 -7.41
N TYR A 142 -25.11 -29.75 -8.09
CA TYR A 142 -26.42 -29.11 -8.00
C TYR A 142 -27.25 -29.29 -9.29
N ALA A 143 -28.52 -28.87 -9.24
CA ALA A 143 -29.46 -28.74 -10.36
C ALA A 143 -29.93 -30.03 -11.07
N ARG A 144 -29.33 -31.20 -10.79
CA ARG A 144 -29.83 -32.49 -11.31
C ARG A 144 -30.23 -33.43 -10.16
N PRO A 145 -31.46 -33.97 -10.16
CA PRO A 145 -31.88 -34.96 -9.18
C PRO A 145 -30.87 -36.11 -9.04
N GLY A 146 -30.63 -36.56 -7.81
CA GLY A 146 -29.73 -37.69 -7.52
C GLY A 146 -28.22 -37.39 -7.50
N ARG A 147 -27.74 -36.24 -8.03
CA ARG A 147 -26.29 -35.94 -8.02
C ARG A 147 -25.72 -35.77 -6.61
N ALA A 148 -26.41 -35.05 -5.74
CA ALA A 148 -26.02 -34.91 -4.34
C ALA A 148 -25.93 -36.30 -3.67
N MET A 149 -26.92 -37.16 -3.90
CA MET A 149 -26.94 -38.53 -3.35
C MET A 149 -25.92 -39.48 -3.99
N ALA A 150 -25.30 -39.10 -5.11
CA ALA A 150 -24.25 -39.89 -5.76
C ALA A 150 -22.83 -39.37 -5.45
N PHE A 151 -22.72 -38.20 -4.81
CA PHE A 151 -21.45 -37.58 -4.51
C PHE A 151 -20.76 -38.26 -3.32
N THR A 152 -19.43 -38.28 -3.36
CA THR A 152 -18.56 -38.62 -2.23
C THR A 152 -17.44 -37.56 -2.18
N GLY A 153 -17.32 -36.84 -1.07
CA GLY A 153 -16.32 -35.79 -0.89
C GLY A 153 -16.56 -34.92 0.34
N PRO A 154 -15.64 -34.00 0.67
CA PRO A 154 -15.79 -33.13 1.83
C PRO A 154 -16.94 -32.12 1.61
N GLY A 155 -17.53 -31.67 2.72
CA GLY A 155 -18.61 -30.69 2.75
C GLY A 155 -18.47 -29.75 3.95
N ILE A 156 -19.10 -28.58 3.85
CA ILE A 156 -19.30 -27.65 4.97
C ILE A 156 -20.80 -27.39 5.06
N ALA A 157 -21.34 -27.47 6.26
CA ALA A 157 -22.71 -27.15 6.58
C ALA A 157 -22.82 -25.78 7.23
N VAL A 158 -23.95 -25.12 6.99
CA VAL A 158 -24.41 -23.92 7.69
C VAL A 158 -25.72 -24.29 8.37
N ASP A 159 -25.77 -24.36 9.70
CA ASP A 159 -27.03 -24.70 10.39
C ASP A 159 -28.01 -23.53 10.33
N TRP A 160 -27.49 -22.32 10.52
CA TRP A 160 -28.26 -21.08 10.51
C TRP A 160 -27.37 -19.86 10.22
N LEU A 161 -28.01 -18.79 9.73
CA LEU A 161 -27.47 -17.44 9.63
C LEU A 161 -28.49 -16.49 10.27
N ASP A 162 -28.03 -15.68 11.23
CA ASP A 162 -28.83 -14.70 11.94
C ASP A 162 -28.27 -13.29 11.69
N ILE A 163 -29.15 -12.34 11.39
CA ILE A 163 -28.78 -10.96 11.04
C ILE A 163 -29.66 -10.02 11.84
N GLU A 164 -29.03 -9.15 12.62
CA GLU A 164 -29.69 -8.16 13.46
C GLU A 164 -29.14 -6.76 13.19
N GLY A 165 -30.02 -5.83 12.85
CA GLY A 165 -29.67 -4.43 12.71
C GLY A 165 -30.65 -3.63 11.84
N PRO A 166 -30.34 -2.34 11.58
CA PRO A 166 -29.12 -1.67 12.04
C PRO A 166 -29.09 -1.54 13.57
N LEU A 167 -27.93 -1.79 14.17
CA LEU A 167 -27.72 -1.72 15.61
C LEU A 167 -27.55 -0.26 16.04
N HIS A 168 -28.33 0.13 17.05
CA HIS A 168 -28.26 1.44 17.70
C HIS A 168 -28.16 1.23 19.21
N GLU A 169 -27.00 1.51 19.79
CA GLU A 169 -26.79 1.40 21.25
C GLU A 169 -27.64 2.40 22.03
N VAL A 170 -27.94 3.55 21.42
CA VAL A 170 -28.76 4.63 21.98
C VAL A 170 -29.60 5.22 20.85
N TRP A 171 -30.86 5.56 21.15
CA TRP A 171 -31.75 6.30 20.27
C TRP A 171 -32.02 7.71 20.84
N PRO A 172 -31.88 8.78 20.05
CA PRO A 172 -31.44 8.83 18.65
C PRO A 172 -29.98 8.39 18.42
N PRO A 173 -29.64 7.91 17.21
CA PRO A 173 -28.32 7.35 16.94
C PRO A 173 -27.21 8.41 17.05
N ARG A 174 -25.95 7.98 17.18
CA ARG A 174 -24.77 8.86 17.29
C ARG A 174 -24.73 9.93 16.18
N GLY A 175 -25.06 9.55 14.94
CA GLY A 175 -25.10 10.49 13.82
C GLY A 175 -26.15 11.60 14.01
N HIS A 176 -27.33 11.26 14.54
CA HIS A 176 -28.37 12.26 14.83
C HIS A 176 -27.92 13.22 15.93
N ARG A 177 -27.44 12.69 17.06
CA ARG A 177 -26.94 13.49 18.18
C ARG A 177 -25.76 14.38 17.79
N LEU A 178 -24.89 13.94 16.88
CA LEU A 178 -23.82 14.77 16.35
C LEU A 178 -24.35 15.98 15.56
N LEU A 179 -25.41 15.80 14.78
CA LEU A 179 -25.96 16.83 13.90
C LEU A 179 -26.98 17.74 14.60
N PHE A 180 -27.69 17.25 15.61
CA PHE A 180 -28.83 17.97 16.20
C PHE A 180 -28.79 18.02 17.73
N GLY A 181 -27.75 17.48 18.37
CA GLY A 181 -27.61 17.46 19.82
C GLY A 181 -28.77 16.73 20.49
N ASP A 182 -29.31 17.36 21.53
CA ASP A 182 -30.43 16.86 22.33
C ASP A 182 -31.78 17.49 21.94
N LEU A 183 -31.85 18.11 20.75
CA LEU A 183 -33.10 18.69 20.27
C LEU A 183 -34.18 17.60 20.07
N PRO A 184 -35.44 17.89 20.43
CA PRO A 184 -36.50 16.91 20.35
C PRO A 184 -36.84 16.55 18.90
N LEU A 185 -37.06 15.25 18.66
CA LEU A 185 -37.62 14.73 17.43
C LEU A 185 -39.14 14.59 17.61
N THR A 186 -39.94 15.37 16.87
CA THR A 186 -41.40 15.35 16.95
C THR A 186 -42.03 15.08 15.58
N GLU A 187 -43.27 14.61 15.56
CA GLU A 187 -44.04 14.52 14.32
C GLU A 187 -44.27 15.94 13.75
N PHE A 188 -44.11 16.09 12.44
CA PHE A 188 -44.33 17.34 11.73
C PHE A 188 -45.82 17.55 11.50
N ASP A 189 -46.38 18.58 12.11
CA ASP A 189 -47.74 19.05 11.86
C ASP A 189 -47.71 20.35 11.06
N ALA A 190 -48.24 20.30 9.83
CA ALA A 190 -48.33 21.47 8.95
C ALA A 190 -49.26 22.58 9.52
N ASN A 191 -50.20 22.22 10.40
CA ASN A 191 -51.10 23.18 11.03
C ASN A 191 -50.39 23.98 12.14
N GLU A 192 -49.42 23.37 12.82
CA GLU A 192 -48.60 24.06 13.84
C GLU A 192 -47.56 25.00 13.22
N GLN A 193 -47.18 24.80 11.96
CA GLN A 193 -46.14 25.57 11.27
C GLN A 193 -46.57 26.01 9.85
N PRO A 194 -47.51 26.97 9.73
CA PRO A 194 -48.00 27.43 8.43
C PRO A 194 -46.90 28.02 7.56
N GLY A 195 -46.78 27.55 6.32
CA GLY A 195 -45.77 28.03 5.35
C GLY A 195 -44.40 27.36 5.45
N VAL A 196 -44.18 26.51 6.46
CA VAL A 196 -42.94 25.72 6.60
C VAL A 196 -43.06 24.42 5.80
N ARG A 197 -42.03 24.10 5.02
CA ARG A 197 -41.93 22.85 4.26
C ARG A 197 -41.39 21.73 5.15
N ALA A 198 -42.16 20.65 5.23
CA ALA A 198 -41.76 19.39 5.85
C ALA A 198 -40.42 18.88 5.28
N PRO A 199 -39.60 18.17 6.07
CA PRO A 199 -38.38 17.63 5.56
C PRO A 199 -38.67 16.51 4.53
N ARG A 200 -37.90 16.49 3.44
CA ARG A 200 -38.06 15.46 2.42
C ARG A 200 -37.49 14.12 2.90
N ARG A 201 -38.36 13.11 3.03
CA ARG A 201 -37.98 11.71 3.26
C ARG A 201 -38.01 10.94 1.95
N VAL A 202 -36.90 10.28 1.61
CA VAL A 202 -36.88 9.35 0.47
C VAL A 202 -37.13 7.97 1.03
N ARG A 203 -38.27 7.38 0.66
CA ARG A 203 -38.57 6.01 1.07
C ARG A 203 -37.52 5.09 0.46
N VAL A 204 -36.73 4.47 1.33
CA VAL A 204 -35.70 3.52 0.90
C VAL A 204 -36.41 2.27 0.38
N ARG A 205 -36.28 2.00 -0.92
CA ARG A 205 -36.87 0.82 -1.55
C ARG A 205 -35.77 -0.22 -1.73
N GLN A 206 -36.02 -1.41 -1.23
CA GLN A 206 -35.22 -2.58 -1.53
C GLN A 206 -35.31 -2.92 -3.02
N LEU A 207 -34.18 -3.28 -3.63
CA LEU A 207 -34.12 -3.80 -4.98
C LEU A 207 -34.10 -5.33 -4.99
N GLY A 208 -34.72 -5.94 -6.00
CA GLY A 208 -34.55 -7.37 -6.31
C GLY A 208 -35.37 -8.36 -5.49
N ALA A 209 -34.75 -9.50 -5.17
CA ALA A 209 -35.40 -10.74 -4.70
C ALA A 209 -35.65 -10.83 -3.19
N GLY A 210 -35.40 -9.76 -2.43
CA GLY A 210 -35.44 -9.86 -0.98
C GLY A 210 -36.83 -9.77 -0.36
N MET A 211 -37.00 -10.42 0.79
CA MET A 211 -38.31 -10.67 1.40
C MET A 211 -38.60 -9.88 2.68
N ASN A 212 -37.58 -9.28 3.32
CA ASN A 212 -37.77 -8.40 4.47
C ASN A 212 -38.48 -7.10 4.06
N ARG A 213 -39.25 -6.49 4.97
CA ARG A 213 -40.00 -5.25 4.70
C ARG A 213 -39.43 -4.10 5.53
N PRO A 214 -39.43 -2.85 5.00
CA PRO A 214 -39.08 -1.70 5.81
C PRO A 214 -40.11 -1.54 6.94
N ASP A 215 -39.66 -1.00 8.06
CA ASP A 215 -40.57 -0.64 9.16
C ASP A 215 -41.65 0.34 8.65
N PRO A 216 -42.89 0.22 9.14
CA PRO A 216 -43.93 1.20 8.85
C PRO A 216 -43.53 2.55 9.46
N GLU A 217 -43.56 3.62 8.67
CA GLU A 217 -43.31 4.99 9.13
C GLU A 217 -44.65 5.73 9.32
N PRO A 218 -45.21 5.84 10.54
CA PRO A 218 -46.33 6.74 10.80
C PRO A 218 -45.82 8.18 10.89
N GLY A 219 -46.25 9.02 9.95
CA GLY A 219 -45.97 10.46 9.96
C GLY A 219 -44.57 10.86 9.48
N VAL A 220 -44.34 12.17 9.38
CA VAL A 220 -43.03 12.75 9.02
C VAL A 220 -42.42 13.32 10.29
N TRP A 221 -41.40 12.67 10.85
CA TRP A 221 -40.72 13.17 12.05
C TRP A 221 -39.64 14.18 11.68
N THR A 222 -39.51 15.29 12.41
CA THR A 222 -38.49 16.32 12.21
C THR A 222 -37.90 16.79 13.53
N VAL A 223 -36.70 17.36 13.48
CA VAL A 223 -36.12 18.06 14.63
C VAL A 223 -36.87 19.37 14.84
N ARG A 224 -37.31 19.63 16.08
CA ARG A 224 -37.97 20.88 16.49
C ARG A 224 -37.00 21.72 17.31
N SER A 225 -36.91 23.01 16.97
CA SER A 225 -36.17 24.02 17.72
C SER A 225 -37.12 25.16 18.07
N GLU A 226 -36.99 25.72 19.28
CA GLU A 226 -37.74 26.89 19.73
C GLU A 226 -36.98 28.20 19.46
N SER A 227 -35.65 28.12 19.30
CA SER A 227 -34.75 29.23 19.00
C SER A 227 -33.82 28.86 17.84
N GLU A 228 -34.37 28.75 16.64
CA GLU A 228 -33.71 28.14 15.47
C GLU A 228 -32.29 28.66 15.22
N LEU A 229 -32.10 29.99 15.18
CA LEU A 229 -30.79 30.56 14.88
C LEU A 229 -29.79 30.51 16.05
N GLU A 230 -30.25 30.39 17.30
CA GLU A 230 -29.38 30.20 18.47
C GLU A 230 -28.93 28.74 18.53
N ASP A 231 -29.85 27.81 18.31
CA ASP A 231 -29.57 26.39 18.22
C ASP A 231 -28.66 26.07 17.03
N ALA A 232 -28.85 26.72 15.88
CA ALA A 232 -27.96 26.59 14.74
C ALA A 232 -26.51 26.98 15.09
N ASP A 233 -26.32 28.12 15.77
CA ASP A 233 -24.98 28.58 16.18
C ASP A 233 -24.33 27.60 17.17
N ARG A 234 -25.11 27.12 18.16
CA ARG A 234 -24.67 26.12 19.13
C ARG A 234 -24.26 24.80 18.47
N LEU A 235 -25.05 24.29 17.53
CA LEU A 235 -24.77 23.05 16.81
C LEU A 235 -23.54 23.20 15.89
N LEU A 236 -23.44 24.31 15.16
CA LEU A 236 -22.28 24.61 14.31
C LEU A 236 -20.99 24.76 15.13
N THR A 237 -21.07 25.31 16.35
CA THR A 237 -19.94 25.41 17.28
C THR A 237 -19.38 24.04 17.65
N GLY A 238 -20.23 23.00 17.79
CA GLY A 238 -19.78 21.63 18.05
C GLY A 238 -19.36 20.84 16.80
N PHE A 239 -19.90 21.19 15.63
CA PHE A 239 -19.73 20.43 14.40
C PHE A 239 -18.52 20.90 13.56
N LEU A 240 -18.38 22.20 13.31
CA LEU A 240 -17.36 22.74 12.41
C LEU A 240 -15.93 22.44 12.88
N PRO A 241 -15.58 22.58 14.18
CA PRO A 241 -14.21 22.29 14.62
C PRO A 241 -13.81 20.83 14.45
N LYS A 242 -14.77 19.90 14.58
CA LYS A 242 -14.51 18.47 14.32
C LYS A 242 -14.30 18.20 12.83
N LEU A 243 -15.09 18.85 11.98
CA LEU A 243 -15.01 18.68 10.53
C LEU A 243 -13.71 19.25 9.95
N PHE A 244 -13.34 20.46 10.38
CA PHE A 244 -12.14 21.16 9.93
C PHE A 244 -10.89 20.79 10.75
N ARG A 245 -11.07 20.00 11.82
CA ARG A 245 -10.03 19.44 12.68
C ARG A 245 -9.16 20.52 13.39
N ARG A 246 -9.76 21.69 13.63
CA ARG A 246 -9.14 22.86 14.28
C ARG A 246 -10.21 23.80 14.83
N PRO A 247 -9.86 24.77 15.70
CA PRO A 247 -10.76 25.84 16.08
C PRO A 247 -11.28 26.59 14.84
N VAL A 248 -12.54 27.02 14.89
CA VAL A 248 -13.19 27.74 13.80
C VAL A 248 -13.61 29.11 14.31
N ASP A 249 -13.11 30.16 13.65
CA ASP A 249 -13.42 31.53 13.99
C ASP A 249 -14.92 31.80 13.90
N GLU A 250 -15.40 32.70 14.75
CA GLU A 250 -16.80 33.10 14.77
C GLU A 250 -17.27 33.62 13.41
N SER A 251 -16.45 34.40 12.71
CA SER A 251 -16.80 34.93 11.39
C SER A 251 -17.08 33.83 10.37
N VAL A 252 -16.28 32.76 10.37
CA VAL A 252 -16.47 31.59 9.49
C VAL A 252 -17.73 30.84 9.91
N ARG A 253 -17.96 30.66 11.22
CA ARG A 253 -19.19 30.04 11.73
C ARG A 253 -20.44 30.82 11.31
N GLN A 254 -20.39 32.16 11.36
CA GLN A 254 -21.51 33.01 10.96
C GLN A 254 -21.89 32.82 9.49
N GLN A 255 -20.92 32.61 8.59
CA GLN A 255 -21.21 32.31 7.18
C GLN A 255 -22.06 31.03 7.02
N TYR A 256 -21.81 30.00 7.81
CA TYR A 256 -22.64 28.78 7.80
C TYR A 256 -24.00 29.00 8.47
N ARG A 257 -24.07 29.84 9.50
CA ARG A 257 -25.34 30.22 10.13
C ARG A 257 -26.22 31.04 9.19
N GLU A 258 -25.63 31.89 8.35
CA GLU A 258 -26.34 32.64 7.30
C GLU A 258 -27.03 31.69 6.31
N ILE A 259 -26.38 30.58 5.91
CA ILE A 259 -27.01 29.55 5.08
C ILE A 259 -28.27 28.98 5.76
N VAL A 260 -28.24 28.78 7.08
CA VAL A 260 -29.42 28.32 7.83
C VAL A 260 -30.51 29.38 7.79
N ALA A 261 -30.17 30.65 8.07
CA ALA A 261 -31.12 31.76 8.06
C ALA A 261 -31.80 31.94 6.69
N GLU A 262 -31.05 31.87 5.60
CA GLU A 262 -31.57 31.94 4.23
C GLU A 262 -32.56 30.80 3.93
N ARG A 263 -32.27 29.58 4.39
CA ARG A 263 -33.13 28.41 4.18
C ARG A 263 -34.41 28.48 5.00
N LEU A 264 -34.32 28.94 6.25
CA LEU A 264 -35.49 29.20 7.09
C LEU A 264 -36.37 30.29 6.45
N ALA A 265 -35.79 31.40 5.98
CA ALA A 265 -36.51 32.47 5.28
C ALA A 265 -37.15 31.99 3.97
N ALA A 266 -36.54 31.01 3.30
CA ALA A 266 -37.12 30.37 2.12
C ALA A 266 -38.30 29.43 2.47
N GLY A 267 -38.57 29.15 3.75
CA GLY A 267 -39.64 28.29 4.23
C GLY A 267 -39.24 26.82 4.41
N ASP A 268 -37.95 26.49 4.52
CA ASP A 268 -37.53 25.14 4.92
C ASP A 268 -37.66 24.96 6.45
N CYS A 269 -38.05 23.78 6.92
CA CYS A 269 -37.95 23.45 8.35
C CYS A 269 -36.50 23.44 8.85
N PHE A 270 -36.33 23.63 10.17
CA PHE A 270 -35.03 23.69 10.83
C PHE A 270 -34.06 22.57 10.45
N GLU A 271 -34.51 21.31 10.45
CA GLU A 271 -33.67 20.16 10.04
C GLU A 271 -33.11 20.35 8.62
N SER A 272 -33.96 20.76 7.67
CA SER A 272 -33.57 20.91 6.27
C SER A 272 -32.61 22.08 6.09
N ALA A 273 -32.81 23.18 6.82
CA ALA A 273 -31.92 24.34 6.85
C ALA A 273 -30.53 23.96 7.40
N MET A 274 -30.46 23.28 8.54
CA MET A 274 -29.20 22.78 9.13
C MET A 274 -28.47 21.81 8.19
N ARG A 275 -29.20 20.89 7.56
CA ARG A 275 -28.60 19.96 6.58
C ARG A 275 -28.02 20.68 5.36
N ALA A 276 -28.51 21.88 5.01
CA ALA A 276 -27.89 22.68 3.96
C ALA A 276 -26.53 23.24 4.39
N ALA A 277 -26.43 23.81 5.60
CA ALA A 277 -25.18 24.30 6.16
C ALA A 277 -24.14 23.18 6.33
N TYR A 278 -24.54 22.01 6.84
CA TYR A 278 -23.64 20.86 6.96
C TYR A 278 -23.12 20.35 5.62
N ARG A 279 -23.97 20.31 4.59
CA ARG A 279 -23.54 19.95 3.23
C ARG A 279 -22.54 20.96 2.67
N ALA A 280 -22.79 22.25 2.88
CA ALA A 280 -21.85 23.29 2.46
C ALA A 280 -20.49 23.12 3.16
N ALA A 281 -20.48 22.85 4.47
CA ALA A 281 -19.25 22.61 5.22
C ALA A 281 -18.51 21.35 4.74
N MET A 282 -19.22 20.26 4.41
CA MET A 282 -18.63 19.03 3.86
C MET A 282 -18.14 19.17 2.41
N CYS A 283 -18.41 20.29 1.74
CA CYS A 283 -17.87 20.61 0.43
C CYS A 283 -16.76 21.67 0.49
N ALA A 284 -16.44 22.18 1.68
CA ALA A 284 -15.45 23.24 1.86
C ALA A 284 -14.01 22.71 1.70
N PRO A 285 -13.06 23.52 1.20
CA PRO A 285 -11.65 23.17 1.16
C PRO A 285 -11.09 22.73 2.53
N ASP A 286 -11.52 23.38 3.61
CA ASP A 286 -11.19 23.06 5.00
C ASP A 286 -11.56 21.63 5.42
N PHE A 287 -12.53 21.01 4.75
CA PHE A 287 -12.87 19.60 4.93
C PHE A 287 -12.14 18.69 3.94
N LEU A 288 -12.10 19.08 2.66
CA LEU A 288 -11.58 18.22 1.59
C LEU A 288 -10.06 18.06 1.62
N TYR A 289 -9.33 19.03 2.18
CA TYR A 289 -7.87 19.03 2.23
C TYR A 289 -7.34 19.03 3.66
N HIS A 290 -6.05 18.69 3.80
CA HIS A 290 -5.25 19.01 4.98
C HIS A 290 -4.61 20.37 4.75
N ILE A 291 -5.09 21.38 5.47
CA ILE A 291 -4.55 22.73 5.41
C ILE A 291 -3.51 22.85 6.51
N GLU A 292 -2.24 22.76 6.13
CA GLU A 292 -1.11 22.98 7.02
C GLU A 292 -0.60 24.42 6.86
N PRO A 293 -0.21 25.10 7.95
CA PRO A 293 0.41 26.42 7.85
C PRO A 293 1.72 26.33 7.05
N SER A 294 2.01 27.37 6.25
CA SER A 294 3.22 27.43 5.41
C SER A 294 4.53 27.55 6.20
N ALA A 295 4.42 27.85 7.49
CA ALA A 295 5.52 27.93 8.44
C ALA A 295 5.53 26.68 9.34
N ARG A 296 5.82 26.86 10.64
CA ARG A 296 5.77 25.80 11.65
C ARG A 296 4.35 25.24 11.78
N LEU A 297 4.22 23.92 11.86
CA LEU A 297 2.92 23.29 12.15
C LEU A 297 2.43 23.71 13.54
N ASP A 298 1.15 24.00 13.67
CA ASP A 298 0.53 24.10 15.00
C ASP A 298 0.18 22.71 15.54
N ASP A 299 -0.21 22.63 16.81
CA ASP A 299 -0.49 21.33 17.45
C ASP A 299 -1.76 20.67 16.88
N TYR A 300 -2.69 21.41 16.27
CA TYR A 300 -3.86 20.84 15.58
C TYR A 300 -3.45 20.16 14.28
N ALA A 301 -2.56 20.78 13.50
CA ALA A 301 -1.96 20.21 12.31
C ALA A 301 -1.11 18.97 12.66
N LEU A 302 -0.34 19.02 13.75
CA LEU A 302 0.42 17.87 14.26
C LEU A 302 -0.51 16.71 14.68
N ALA A 303 -1.57 17.00 15.44
CA ALA A 303 -2.60 16.03 15.81
C ALA A 303 -3.24 15.39 14.58
N CYS A 304 -3.59 16.20 13.57
CA CYS A 304 -4.13 15.70 12.30
C CYS A 304 -3.14 14.77 11.59
N ARG A 305 -1.87 15.19 11.47
CA ARG A 305 -0.86 14.37 10.81
C ARG A 305 -0.66 13.03 11.52
N LEU A 306 -0.63 13.05 12.85
CA LEU A 306 -0.53 11.84 13.67
C LEU A 306 -1.74 10.90 13.51
N SER A 307 -2.96 11.43 13.58
CA SER A 307 -4.17 10.61 13.45
C SER A 307 -4.35 10.06 12.04
N TYR A 308 -3.99 10.81 10.99
CA TYR A 308 -4.09 10.31 9.62
C TYR A 308 -2.97 9.35 9.27
N PHE A 309 -1.77 9.57 9.80
CA PHE A 309 -0.67 8.62 9.67
C PHE A 309 -1.04 7.26 10.28
N LEU A 310 -1.56 7.23 11.51
CA LEU A 310 -1.77 5.98 12.24
C LEU A 310 -3.19 5.40 12.09
N TRP A 311 -4.23 6.21 11.88
CA TRP A 311 -5.63 5.75 11.78
C TRP A 311 -6.33 6.04 10.46
N ASN A 312 -5.71 6.80 9.55
CA ASN A 312 -6.36 7.31 8.34
C ASN A 312 -7.74 7.94 8.65
N SER A 313 -7.80 8.73 9.72
CA SER A 313 -9.03 9.31 10.26
C SER A 313 -8.74 10.53 11.13
N LEU A 314 -9.80 11.30 11.46
CA LEU A 314 -9.70 12.49 12.29
C LEU A 314 -9.12 12.20 13.70
N PRO A 315 -8.45 13.20 14.32
CA PRO A 315 -8.05 13.13 15.72
C PRO A 315 -9.26 12.85 16.60
N ASP A 316 -9.08 12.03 17.63
CA ASP A 316 -10.13 11.84 18.62
C ASP A 316 -10.14 12.98 19.66
N VAL A 317 -11.06 12.88 20.63
CA VAL A 317 -11.26 13.93 21.64
C VAL A 317 -10.00 14.16 22.46
N GLN A 318 -9.28 13.09 22.83
CA GLN A 318 -8.05 13.18 23.62
C GLN A 318 -6.92 13.87 22.84
N LEU A 319 -6.65 13.42 21.61
CA LEU A 319 -5.60 14.03 20.80
C LEU A 319 -5.91 15.50 20.46
N THR A 320 -7.19 15.82 20.23
CA THR A 320 -7.66 17.20 20.05
C THR A 320 -7.49 18.05 21.31
N ALA A 321 -7.67 17.46 22.49
CA ALA A 321 -7.49 18.16 23.77
C ALA A 321 -6.02 18.50 24.02
N HIS A 322 -5.09 17.59 23.69
CA HIS A 322 -3.66 17.88 23.72
C HIS A 322 -3.28 19.01 22.77
N ALA A 323 -3.83 18.98 21.55
CA ALA A 323 -3.64 20.07 20.60
C ALA A 323 -4.15 21.43 21.13
N ALA A 324 -5.32 21.43 21.77
CA ALA A 324 -5.88 22.64 22.38
C ALA A 324 -5.06 23.15 23.57
N ALA A 325 -4.44 22.25 24.33
CA ALA A 325 -3.56 22.59 25.44
C ALA A 325 -2.17 23.08 25.00
N GLY A 326 -1.80 22.90 23.73
CA GLY A 326 -0.47 23.24 23.20
C GLY A 326 0.64 22.37 23.80
N ASP A 327 0.29 21.14 24.17
CA ASP A 327 1.13 20.29 24.99
C ASP A 327 1.57 19.01 24.27
N LEU A 328 1.12 18.81 23.03
CA LEU A 328 1.37 17.61 22.22
C LEU A 328 2.85 17.45 21.86
N ARG A 329 3.60 18.54 21.87
CA ARG A 329 5.05 18.57 21.57
C ARG A 329 5.94 18.16 22.74
N ARG A 330 5.36 17.91 23.92
CA ARG A 330 6.12 17.39 25.05
C ARG A 330 6.53 15.93 24.76
N PRO A 331 7.79 15.55 25.00
CA PRO A 331 8.30 14.19 24.78
C PRO A 331 7.36 13.09 25.29
N GLU A 332 6.88 13.23 26.52
CA GLU A 332 6.03 12.24 27.19
C GLU A 332 4.63 12.17 26.56
N THR A 333 4.07 13.34 26.21
CA THR A 333 2.74 13.43 25.58
C THR A 333 2.76 12.85 24.17
N LEU A 334 3.73 13.24 23.34
CA LEU A 334 3.83 12.74 21.96
C LEU A 334 4.02 11.23 21.94
N HIS A 335 4.95 10.73 22.76
CA HIS A 335 5.22 9.30 22.87
C HIS A 335 3.99 8.53 23.34
N GLY A 336 3.33 9.01 24.41
CA GLY A 336 2.11 8.38 24.95
C GLY A 336 0.97 8.33 23.95
N GLU A 337 0.77 9.40 23.16
CA GLU A 337 -0.25 9.42 22.12
C GLU A 337 0.11 8.46 20.97
N VAL A 338 1.35 8.40 20.49
CA VAL A 338 1.77 7.41 19.48
C VAL A 338 1.46 5.98 19.95
N GLU A 339 1.83 5.64 21.17
CA GLU A 339 1.59 4.31 21.76
C GLU A 339 0.09 3.99 21.86
N ARG A 340 -0.71 4.94 22.33
CA ARG A 340 -2.17 4.82 22.41
C ARG A 340 -2.81 4.61 21.05
N LEU A 341 -2.40 5.40 20.05
CA LEU A 341 -2.91 5.31 18.69
C LEU A 341 -2.54 3.97 18.03
N LEU A 342 -1.32 3.47 18.27
CA LEU A 342 -0.88 2.16 17.78
C LEU A 342 -1.65 0.99 18.41
N ALA A 343 -1.97 1.08 19.70
CA ALA A 343 -2.72 0.07 20.44
C ALA A 343 -4.22 0.01 20.06
N ASP A 344 -4.79 1.09 19.52
CA ASP A 344 -6.18 1.12 19.07
C ASP A 344 -6.38 0.27 17.78
N PRO A 345 -7.46 -0.53 17.67
CA PRO A 345 -7.74 -1.35 16.48
C PRO A 345 -7.78 -0.57 15.16
N ARG A 346 -8.07 0.74 15.19
CA ARG A 346 -8.01 1.61 14.00
C ARG A 346 -6.62 1.69 13.40
N SER A 347 -5.55 1.39 14.15
CA SER A 347 -4.19 1.34 13.63
C SER A 347 -3.99 0.29 12.53
N GLN A 348 -4.90 -0.69 12.42
CA GLN A 348 -4.88 -1.64 11.32
C GLN A 348 -5.05 -0.97 9.95
N ARG A 349 -5.72 0.19 9.90
CA ARG A 349 -5.86 0.98 8.67
C ARG A 349 -4.52 1.47 8.14
N PHE A 350 -3.61 1.89 9.03
CA PHE A 350 -2.24 2.25 8.66
C PHE A 350 -1.54 1.06 8.02
N VAL A 351 -1.55 -0.11 8.67
CA VAL A 351 -0.89 -1.32 8.14
C VAL A 351 -1.46 -1.70 6.77
N ASP A 352 -2.79 -1.75 6.64
CA ASP A 352 -3.44 -2.15 5.39
C ASP A 352 -3.15 -1.17 4.24
N ASP A 353 -3.24 0.12 4.52
CA ASP A 353 -3.09 1.17 3.53
C ASP A 353 -1.62 1.39 3.13
N PHE A 354 -0.71 1.47 4.11
CA PHE A 354 0.72 1.62 3.89
C PHE A 354 1.29 0.45 3.08
N LEU A 355 1.04 -0.80 3.48
CA LEU A 355 1.52 -1.97 2.73
C LEU A 355 0.88 -2.06 1.34
N GLY A 356 -0.40 -1.66 1.22
CA GLY A 356 -1.10 -1.54 -0.05
C GLY A 356 -0.36 -0.67 -1.07
N GLN A 357 0.26 0.42 -0.61
CA GLN A 357 1.00 1.38 -1.43
C GLN A 357 2.48 1.00 -1.58
N TRP A 358 3.16 0.74 -0.46
CA TRP A 358 4.59 0.47 -0.42
C TRP A 358 4.93 -0.82 -1.17
N LEU A 359 4.27 -1.92 -0.82
CA LEU A 359 4.51 -3.25 -1.40
C LEU A 359 3.61 -3.55 -2.60
N LYS A 360 2.85 -2.56 -3.10
CA LYS A 360 1.90 -2.71 -4.22
C LYS A 360 0.84 -3.81 -4.01
N LEU A 361 0.47 -4.14 -2.75
CA LEU A 361 -0.50 -5.21 -2.47
C LEU A 361 -1.89 -4.96 -3.09
N ARG A 362 -2.23 -3.71 -3.41
CA ARG A 362 -3.47 -3.38 -4.16
C ARG A 362 -3.50 -3.98 -5.57
N GLN A 363 -2.35 -4.38 -6.11
CA GLN A 363 -2.22 -5.01 -7.43
C GLN A 363 -2.34 -6.54 -7.36
N ILE A 364 -2.69 -7.12 -6.20
CA ILE A 364 -2.76 -8.58 -6.06
C ILE A 364 -3.69 -9.22 -7.08
N ALA A 365 -4.76 -8.55 -7.52
CA ALA A 365 -5.69 -9.06 -8.52
C ALA A 365 -5.43 -8.52 -9.95
N ALA A 366 -4.28 -7.89 -10.21
CA ALA A 366 -3.96 -7.32 -11.53
C ALA A 366 -3.70 -8.39 -12.60
N THR A 367 -3.34 -9.60 -12.18
CA THR A 367 -3.10 -10.76 -13.06
C THR A 367 -3.73 -12.01 -12.45
N ASP A 368 -4.42 -12.78 -13.29
CA ASP A 368 -4.95 -14.09 -12.90
C ASP A 368 -3.96 -15.20 -13.26
N PRO A 369 -3.56 -16.04 -12.29
CA PRO A 369 -2.79 -17.24 -12.57
C PRO A 369 -3.51 -18.16 -13.56
N ASP A 370 -2.78 -18.69 -14.54
CA ASP A 370 -3.35 -19.63 -15.50
C ASP A 370 -3.84 -20.90 -14.80
N ARG A 371 -5.12 -21.23 -14.98
CA ARG A 371 -5.79 -22.33 -14.28
C ARG A 371 -5.27 -23.72 -14.66
N LYS A 372 -4.54 -23.88 -15.77
CA LYS A 372 -3.92 -25.17 -16.12
C LYS A 372 -2.55 -25.32 -15.45
N LEU A 373 -1.80 -24.23 -15.35
CA LEU A 373 -0.49 -24.19 -14.69
C LEU A 373 -0.61 -24.16 -13.16
N TYR A 374 -1.59 -23.44 -12.62
CA TYR A 374 -1.78 -23.18 -11.19
C TYR A 374 -3.22 -23.48 -10.75
N PRO A 375 -3.73 -24.71 -10.97
CA PRO A 375 -5.12 -25.07 -10.68
C PRO A 375 -5.48 -24.99 -9.18
N GLU A 376 -4.48 -24.96 -8.29
CA GLU A 376 -4.64 -24.84 -6.84
C GLU A 376 -4.79 -23.40 -6.33
N PHE A 377 -4.57 -22.41 -7.20
CA PHE A 377 -4.79 -21.01 -6.87
C PHE A 377 -6.28 -20.74 -6.70
N SER A 378 -6.65 -20.10 -5.59
CA SER A 378 -8.02 -19.71 -5.29
C SER A 378 -8.05 -18.32 -4.66
N PRO A 379 -9.19 -17.61 -4.66
CA PRO A 379 -9.28 -16.31 -4.00
C PRO A 379 -9.00 -16.41 -2.49
N TYR A 380 -9.41 -17.51 -1.83
CA TYR A 380 -8.98 -17.77 -0.45
C TYR A 380 -7.46 -17.82 -0.26
N LEU A 381 -6.70 -18.41 -1.20
CA LEU A 381 -5.24 -18.34 -1.15
C LEU A 381 -4.77 -16.90 -1.29
N GLN A 382 -5.29 -16.16 -2.26
CA GLN A 382 -4.93 -14.76 -2.51
C GLN A 382 -5.14 -13.87 -1.27
N ASP A 383 -6.31 -13.98 -0.63
CA ASP A 383 -6.63 -13.21 0.57
C ASP A 383 -5.76 -13.63 1.75
N SER A 384 -5.40 -14.91 1.84
CA SER A 384 -4.43 -15.41 2.82
C SER A 384 -3.03 -14.82 2.58
N MET A 385 -2.59 -14.64 1.32
CA MET A 385 -1.32 -13.97 1.02
C MET A 385 -1.30 -12.52 1.52
N LEU A 386 -2.39 -11.78 1.33
CA LEU A 386 -2.52 -10.39 1.82
C LEU A 386 -2.53 -10.33 3.35
N ALA A 387 -3.26 -11.25 3.98
CA ALA A 387 -3.34 -11.33 5.43
C ALA A 387 -1.99 -11.69 6.07
N GLU A 388 -1.14 -12.48 5.41
CA GLU A 388 0.22 -12.76 5.86
C GLU A 388 1.03 -11.47 5.94
N SER A 389 1.10 -10.69 4.85
CA SER A 389 1.89 -9.46 4.82
C SER A 389 1.47 -8.48 5.92
N ARG A 390 0.17 -8.33 6.14
CA ARG A 390 -0.40 -7.45 7.17
C ARG A 390 -0.09 -7.94 8.57
N ALA A 391 -0.32 -9.23 8.86
CA ALA A 391 -0.06 -9.82 10.17
C ALA A 391 1.44 -9.85 10.49
N TYR A 392 2.29 -10.08 9.48
CA TYR A 392 3.74 -10.11 9.62
C TYR A 392 4.29 -8.73 9.95
N PHE A 393 3.88 -7.71 9.22
CA PHE A 393 4.28 -6.33 9.51
C PHE A 393 3.76 -5.84 10.87
N ARG A 394 2.53 -6.21 11.24
CA ARG A 394 2.00 -5.96 12.59
C ARG A 394 2.91 -6.59 13.65
N LYS A 395 3.32 -7.84 13.46
CA LYS A 395 4.23 -8.53 14.38
C LYS A 395 5.60 -7.85 14.47
N MET A 396 6.14 -7.36 13.35
CA MET A 396 7.38 -6.57 13.33
C MET A 396 7.24 -5.26 14.12
N LEU A 397 6.14 -4.53 13.92
CA LEU A 397 5.88 -3.27 14.60
C LEU A 397 5.64 -3.48 16.11
N ASP A 398 4.79 -4.43 16.48
CA ASP A 398 4.46 -4.68 17.88
C ASP A 398 5.67 -5.22 18.67
N GLY A 399 6.52 -6.02 18.02
CA GLY A 399 7.73 -6.59 18.60
C GLY A 399 8.99 -5.74 18.43
N ASP A 400 8.88 -4.54 17.86
CA ASP A 400 10.01 -3.64 17.53
C ASP A 400 11.18 -4.34 16.81
N LEU A 401 10.88 -5.22 15.87
CA LEU A 401 11.89 -6.01 15.16
C LEU A 401 12.72 -5.11 14.23
N ASP A 402 13.99 -5.45 14.03
CA ASP A 402 14.88 -4.68 13.17
C ASP A 402 14.57 -4.89 11.66
N ALA A 403 15.10 -4.00 10.82
CA ALA A 403 14.80 -4.00 9.39
C ALA A 403 15.29 -5.24 8.61
N SER A 404 16.20 -6.06 9.15
CA SER A 404 16.62 -7.33 8.53
C SER A 404 15.47 -8.33 8.44
N TYR A 405 14.47 -8.23 9.33
CA TYR A 405 13.24 -9.03 9.31
C TYR A 405 12.37 -8.76 8.07
N LEU A 406 12.65 -7.70 7.30
CA LEU A 406 12.01 -7.50 5.99
C LEU A 406 12.45 -8.57 4.97
N VAL A 407 13.64 -9.14 5.11
CA VAL A 407 14.21 -10.08 4.13
C VAL A 407 14.50 -11.46 4.68
N LYS A 408 14.74 -11.60 6.00
CA LYS A 408 15.04 -12.89 6.64
C LYS A 408 14.38 -12.97 8.01
N SER A 409 13.67 -14.05 8.31
CA SER A 409 12.99 -14.23 9.59
C SER A 409 12.88 -15.69 9.99
N PRO A 410 13.00 -16.01 11.29
CA PRO A 410 12.81 -17.37 11.80
C PRO A 410 11.33 -17.74 11.94
N PHE A 411 10.39 -16.89 11.52
CA PHE A 411 8.96 -17.18 11.58
C PHE A 411 8.21 -16.61 10.38
N VAL A 412 7.00 -17.13 10.17
CA VAL A 412 5.99 -16.62 9.22
C VAL A 412 4.65 -16.42 9.91
N MET A 413 3.77 -15.64 9.29
CA MET A 413 2.38 -15.49 9.72
C MET A 413 1.48 -16.22 8.73
N VAL A 414 0.95 -17.38 9.13
CA VAL A 414 0.18 -18.25 8.22
C VAL A 414 -1.14 -18.71 8.84
N ASN A 415 -2.13 -18.95 7.99
CA ASN A 415 -3.31 -19.75 8.30
C ASN A 415 -3.16 -21.12 7.61
N GLN A 416 -4.15 -22.01 7.75
CA GLN A 416 -4.09 -23.35 7.16
C GLN A 416 -3.90 -23.31 5.63
N LYS A 417 -4.64 -22.47 4.90
CA LYS A 417 -4.55 -22.41 3.43
C LYS A 417 -3.16 -22.01 2.95
N LEU A 418 -2.56 -21.02 3.58
CA LEU A 418 -1.21 -20.57 3.23
C LEU A 418 -0.13 -21.54 3.71
N ALA A 419 -0.30 -22.15 4.89
CA ALA A 419 0.61 -23.19 5.39
C ALA A 419 0.65 -24.40 4.44
N THR A 420 -0.49 -24.87 3.95
CA THR A 420 -0.57 -25.93 2.92
C THR A 420 0.13 -25.52 1.62
N HIS A 421 0.01 -24.25 1.21
CA HIS A 421 0.69 -23.72 0.04
C HIS A 421 2.22 -23.62 0.24
N TYR A 422 2.67 -23.38 1.47
CA TYR A 422 4.09 -23.31 1.83
C TYR A 422 4.71 -24.66 2.18
N GLY A 423 3.90 -25.72 2.34
CA GLY A 423 4.37 -27.02 2.81
C GLY A 423 4.72 -27.02 4.30
N ILE A 424 4.02 -26.21 5.10
CA ILE A 424 4.18 -26.12 6.55
C ILE A 424 3.06 -26.94 7.21
N ASP A 425 3.46 -28.00 7.93
CA ASP A 425 2.54 -28.89 8.63
C ASP A 425 2.08 -28.32 9.99
N GLY A 426 1.03 -28.91 10.56
CA GLY A 426 0.58 -28.62 11.93
C GLY A 426 -0.24 -27.33 12.11
N VAL A 427 -0.66 -26.68 11.01
CA VAL A 427 -1.49 -25.46 11.05
C VAL A 427 -2.92 -25.78 10.61
N SER A 428 -3.91 -25.46 11.45
CA SER A 428 -5.34 -25.67 11.15
C SER A 428 -6.23 -24.45 11.45
N GLY A 429 -7.19 -24.14 10.58
CA GLY A 429 -8.09 -22.99 10.69
C GLY A 429 -7.69 -21.77 9.86
N ALA A 430 -8.62 -20.83 9.71
CA ALA A 430 -8.58 -19.65 8.87
C ALA A 430 -7.81 -18.47 9.50
N ALA A 431 -7.66 -18.46 10.83
CA ALA A 431 -6.96 -17.40 11.54
C ALA A 431 -5.44 -17.45 11.31
N MET A 432 -4.84 -16.28 11.06
CA MET A 432 -3.39 -16.09 10.96
C MET A 432 -2.71 -16.29 12.31
N ARG A 433 -1.55 -16.94 12.32
CA ARG A 433 -0.73 -17.14 13.52
C ARG A 433 0.76 -17.18 13.21
N PRO A 434 1.63 -16.85 14.18
CA PRO A 434 3.06 -17.04 14.03
C PRO A 434 3.39 -18.54 14.03
N VAL A 435 4.24 -18.95 13.09
CA VAL A 435 4.82 -20.30 13.05
C VAL A 435 6.33 -20.17 12.91
N THR A 436 7.06 -20.84 13.80
CA THR A 436 8.53 -20.89 13.75
C THR A 436 8.96 -21.77 12.58
N LEU A 437 9.93 -21.30 11.82
CA LEU A 437 10.48 -22.00 10.67
C LEU A 437 11.72 -22.81 11.06
N PRO A 438 11.93 -23.99 10.45
CA PRO A 438 13.22 -24.66 10.43
C PRO A 438 14.32 -23.74 9.85
N ALA A 439 15.56 -23.92 10.29
CA ALA A 439 16.68 -23.07 9.89
C ALA A 439 16.98 -23.12 8.37
N ASP A 440 16.64 -24.21 7.70
CA ASP A 440 16.83 -24.45 6.27
C ASP A 440 15.62 -24.07 5.40
N CYS A 441 14.56 -23.53 6.00
CA CYS A 441 13.37 -23.11 5.28
C CYS A 441 13.69 -21.96 4.30
N PRO A 442 13.27 -22.03 3.03
CA PRO A 442 13.45 -20.93 2.07
C PRO A 442 12.48 -19.76 2.30
N ARG A 443 11.59 -19.85 3.30
CA ARG A 443 10.66 -18.80 3.68
C ARG A 443 11.24 -17.95 4.81
N GLY A 444 10.69 -16.76 4.97
CA GLY A 444 11.04 -15.82 6.04
C GLY A 444 11.17 -14.40 5.50
N GLY A 445 10.66 -13.44 6.24
CA GLY A 445 10.60 -12.04 5.81
C GLY A 445 9.58 -11.77 4.71
N ILE A 446 9.37 -10.49 4.42
CA ILE A 446 8.46 -10.01 3.36
C ILE A 446 8.93 -10.45 1.98
N LEU A 447 10.25 -10.51 1.77
CA LEU A 447 10.89 -10.86 0.50
C LEU A 447 10.38 -12.18 -0.11
N THR A 448 10.04 -13.17 0.72
CA THR A 448 9.66 -14.52 0.27
C THR A 448 8.18 -14.84 0.43
N GLN A 449 7.35 -13.83 0.73
CA GLN A 449 5.89 -13.98 0.84
C GLN A 449 5.24 -14.13 -0.53
N ALA A 450 4.24 -15.00 -0.62
CA ALA A 450 3.54 -15.29 -1.87
C ALA A 450 2.85 -14.07 -2.47
N ALA A 451 2.39 -13.12 -1.66
CA ALA A 451 1.82 -11.87 -2.16
C ALA A 451 2.82 -11.12 -3.06
N ILE A 452 4.07 -10.99 -2.60
CA ILE A 452 5.15 -10.30 -3.30
C ILE A 452 5.54 -11.06 -4.57
N LEU A 453 5.63 -12.38 -4.48
CA LEU A 453 6.00 -13.25 -5.58
C LEU A 453 4.94 -13.27 -6.69
N LYS A 454 3.66 -13.09 -6.34
CA LYS A 454 2.54 -13.01 -7.26
C LYS A 454 2.46 -11.66 -7.98
N ILE A 455 2.53 -10.53 -7.27
CA ILE A 455 2.45 -9.19 -7.89
C ILE A 455 3.62 -8.88 -8.84
N THR A 456 4.69 -9.66 -8.74
CA THR A 456 5.88 -9.55 -9.59
C THR A 456 5.92 -10.58 -10.72
N ALA A 457 4.80 -11.26 -10.99
CA ALA A 457 4.63 -12.24 -12.07
C ALA A 457 3.46 -11.84 -13.00
N ASN A 458 3.33 -12.51 -14.15
CA ASN A 458 2.30 -12.18 -15.17
C ASN A 458 1.16 -13.21 -15.30
N GLY A 459 1.02 -14.10 -14.32
CA GLY A 459 -0.04 -15.13 -14.28
C GLY A 459 0.31 -16.47 -14.96
N THR A 460 1.17 -16.48 -15.97
CA THR A 460 1.63 -17.73 -16.62
C THR A 460 3.09 -18.03 -16.30
N THR A 461 3.92 -16.99 -16.26
CA THR A 461 5.36 -17.07 -16.12
C THR A 461 5.86 -16.10 -15.05
N THR A 462 7.00 -16.44 -14.46
CA THR A 462 7.75 -15.53 -13.59
C THR A 462 8.68 -14.68 -14.45
N SER A 463 9.12 -13.54 -13.93
CA SER A 463 10.11 -12.71 -14.60
C SER A 463 11.12 -12.18 -13.58
N PRO A 464 12.43 -12.47 -13.73
CA PRO A 464 13.47 -11.97 -12.83
C PRO A 464 13.54 -10.44 -12.81
N VAL A 465 13.27 -9.77 -13.93
CA VAL A 465 13.44 -8.32 -14.05
C VAL A 465 12.44 -7.53 -13.17
N PRO A 466 11.11 -7.75 -13.25
CA PRO A 466 10.15 -7.16 -12.31
C PRO A 466 10.40 -7.52 -10.84
N ARG A 467 10.82 -8.76 -10.56
CA ARG A 467 11.17 -9.21 -9.20
C ARG A 467 12.36 -8.44 -8.64
N GLY A 468 13.42 -8.34 -9.44
CA GLY A 468 14.61 -7.57 -9.14
C GLY A 468 14.30 -6.10 -8.91
N ALA A 469 13.58 -5.48 -9.86
CA ALA A 469 13.16 -4.09 -9.76
C ALA A 469 12.33 -3.82 -8.51
N PHE A 470 11.43 -4.74 -8.13
CA PHE A 470 10.66 -4.64 -6.89
C PHE A 470 11.58 -4.62 -5.66
N VAL A 471 12.54 -5.54 -5.55
CA VAL A 471 13.46 -5.58 -4.40
C VAL A 471 14.30 -4.29 -4.34
N MET A 472 14.84 -3.87 -5.48
CA MET A 472 15.66 -2.67 -5.60
C MET A 472 14.89 -1.40 -5.19
N GLU A 473 13.68 -1.21 -5.74
CA GLU A 473 12.85 -0.03 -5.47
C GLU A 473 12.24 -0.07 -4.07
N ARG A 474 11.63 -1.19 -3.67
CA ARG A 474 10.74 -1.28 -2.50
C ARG A 474 11.44 -1.69 -1.23
N LEU A 475 12.50 -2.50 -1.29
CA LEU A 475 13.23 -2.91 -0.08
C LEU A 475 14.53 -2.13 0.08
N LEU A 476 15.32 -2.01 -0.98
CA LEU A 476 16.67 -1.44 -0.93
C LEU A 476 16.74 0.09 -1.14
N GLY A 477 15.65 0.74 -1.57
CA GLY A 477 15.58 2.19 -1.75
C GLY A 477 16.41 2.73 -2.92
N GLU A 478 16.67 1.85 -3.88
CA GLU A 478 17.56 2.02 -5.02
C GLU A 478 16.82 1.70 -6.32
N PRO A 479 15.85 2.53 -6.73
CA PRO A 479 15.08 2.28 -7.95
C PRO A 479 16.01 2.09 -9.16
N PRO A 480 15.74 1.11 -10.05
CA PRO A 480 16.48 0.98 -11.29
C PRO A 480 16.34 2.24 -12.16
N ASP A 481 17.39 2.58 -12.91
CA ASP A 481 17.35 3.69 -13.85
C ASP A 481 16.29 3.44 -14.94
N LEU A 482 15.59 4.50 -15.34
CA LEU A 482 14.65 4.40 -16.47
C LEU A 482 15.42 4.01 -17.74
N PRO A 483 14.88 3.13 -18.60
CA PRO A 483 15.53 2.77 -19.85
C PRO A 483 15.80 4.04 -20.69
N PRO A 484 16.96 4.13 -21.38
CA PRO A 484 17.28 5.28 -22.22
C PRO A 484 16.19 5.50 -23.28
N SER A 485 15.64 6.71 -23.36
CA SER A 485 14.54 7.05 -24.27
C SER A 485 14.95 7.11 -25.76
N ASN A 486 16.25 7.04 -26.05
CA ASN A 486 16.84 7.29 -27.37
C ASN A 486 17.42 6.05 -28.07
N VAL A 487 17.26 4.86 -27.51
CA VAL A 487 17.67 3.61 -28.15
C VAL A 487 16.38 2.89 -28.57
N ALA A 488 16.15 2.75 -29.88
CA ALA A 488 15.15 1.80 -30.37
C ALA A 488 15.45 0.47 -29.70
N ALA A 489 14.47 -0.16 -29.04
CA ALA A 489 14.68 -1.39 -28.29
C ALA A 489 15.45 -2.38 -29.18
N ILE A 490 16.76 -2.46 -28.96
CA ILE A 490 17.59 -3.48 -29.58
C ILE A 490 17.12 -4.72 -28.84
N GLU A 491 16.15 -5.45 -29.42
CA GLU A 491 15.82 -6.77 -28.95
C GLU A 491 17.06 -7.62 -29.25
N PRO A 492 17.86 -7.98 -28.24
CA PRO A 492 19.05 -8.76 -28.48
C PRO A 492 18.63 -10.14 -28.98
N ASP A 493 19.47 -10.74 -29.82
CA ASP A 493 19.18 -12.04 -30.42
C ASP A 493 19.25 -13.16 -29.38
N VAL A 494 18.11 -13.49 -28.79
CA VAL A 494 17.98 -14.59 -27.82
C VAL A 494 17.84 -15.97 -28.48
N ARG A 495 17.95 -16.09 -29.81
CA ARG A 495 17.77 -17.38 -30.52
C ARG A 495 18.71 -18.44 -29.97
N GLY A 496 18.18 -19.63 -29.71
CA GLY A 496 18.92 -20.76 -29.13
C GLY A 496 19.08 -20.72 -27.61
N ALA A 497 18.55 -19.70 -26.91
CA ALA A 497 18.38 -19.75 -25.45
C ALA A 497 17.06 -20.45 -25.11
N THR A 498 17.14 -21.46 -24.25
CA THR A 498 16.01 -22.30 -23.84
C THR A 498 15.53 -21.98 -22.44
N THR A 499 16.38 -21.37 -21.60
CA THR A 499 16.04 -20.94 -20.24
C THR A 499 16.00 -19.42 -20.11
N ILE A 500 15.25 -18.92 -19.13
CA ILE A 500 15.22 -17.48 -18.80
C ILE A 500 16.63 -16.95 -18.48
N ARG A 501 17.46 -17.77 -17.84
CA ARG A 501 18.85 -17.47 -17.51
C ARG A 501 19.69 -17.23 -18.76
N GLU A 502 19.59 -18.14 -19.75
CA GLU A 502 20.29 -18.00 -21.03
C GLU A 502 19.80 -16.79 -21.83
N GLN A 503 18.49 -16.52 -21.81
CA GLN A 503 17.91 -15.37 -22.49
C GLN A 503 18.43 -14.05 -21.90
N LEU A 504 18.44 -13.92 -20.57
CA LEU A 504 18.97 -12.73 -19.90
C LEU A 504 20.49 -12.62 -20.03
N ALA A 505 21.23 -13.73 -20.02
CA ALA A 505 22.67 -13.72 -20.27
C ALA A 505 23.00 -13.14 -21.65
N LYS A 506 22.28 -13.57 -22.70
CA LYS A 506 22.40 -12.98 -24.04
C LYS A 506 21.97 -11.52 -24.07
N HIS A 507 20.89 -11.17 -23.36
CA HIS A 507 20.44 -9.77 -23.26
C HIS A 507 21.49 -8.83 -22.65
N ARG A 508 22.34 -9.35 -21.75
CA ARG A 508 23.41 -8.61 -21.08
C ARG A 508 24.72 -8.54 -21.87
N GLU A 509 24.82 -9.18 -23.03
CA GLU A 509 26.00 -9.01 -23.90
C GLU A 509 26.11 -7.57 -24.41
N ASP A 510 24.98 -6.85 -24.46
CA ASP A 510 24.97 -5.40 -24.69
C ASP A 510 25.39 -4.65 -23.41
N ALA A 511 26.44 -3.83 -23.52
CA ALA A 511 27.02 -3.07 -22.40
C ALA A 511 26.03 -2.08 -21.77
N ILE A 512 25.08 -1.54 -22.55
CA ILE A 512 24.04 -0.62 -22.04
C ILE A 512 23.09 -1.39 -21.13
N CYS A 513 22.63 -2.57 -21.57
CA CYS A 513 21.73 -3.42 -20.78
C CYS A 513 22.44 -3.98 -19.54
N ALA A 514 23.70 -4.40 -19.66
CA ALA A 514 24.49 -4.96 -18.55
C ALA A 514 24.59 -4.02 -17.34
N THR A 515 24.59 -2.71 -17.56
CA THR A 515 24.72 -1.69 -16.51
C THR A 515 23.58 -1.76 -15.49
N CYS A 516 22.34 -1.78 -15.96
CA CYS A 516 21.17 -1.89 -15.09
C CYS A 516 20.99 -3.33 -14.58
N HIS A 517 21.18 -4.32 -15.44
CA HIS A 517 20.97 -5.73 -15.12
C HIS A 517 21.92 -6.27 -14.04
N ARG A 518 23.11 -5.68 -13.86
CA ARG A 518 24.02 -6.01 -12.74
C ARG A 518 23.35 -5.86 -11.37
N ARG A 519 22.40 -4.94 -11.22
CA ARG A 519 21.70 -4.67 -9.96
C ARG A 519 20.34 -5.37 -9.89
N ILE A 520 19.65 -5.48 -11.02
CA ILE A 520 18.29 -6.02 -11.09
C ILE A 520 18.29 -7.54 -11.06
N ASP A 521 19.17 -8.18 -11.84
CA ASP A 521 19.11 -9.63 -12.03
C ASP A 521 19.38 -10.43 -10.77
N PRO A 522 20.35 -10.09 -9.89
CA PRO A 522 20.65 -10.91 -8.73
C PRO A 522 19.43 -11.16 -7.81
N PRO A 523 18.70 -10.13 -7.32
CA PRO A 523 17.44 -10.38 -6.61
C PRO A 523 16.41 -11.15 -7.44
N GLY A 524 16.34 -10.85 -8.73
CA GLY A 524 15.42 -11.52 -9.65
C GLY A 524 15.66 -13.03 -9.72
N PHE A 525 16.91 -13.45 -9.89
CA PHE A 525 17.34 -14.85 -9.96
C PHE A 525 17.11 -15.57 -8.63
N ALA A 526 17.49 -14.96 -7.50
CA ALA A 526 17.23 -15.54 -6.18
C ALA A 526 15.74 -15.89 -6.00
N LEU A 527 14.84 -14.99 -6.43
CA LEU A 527 13.40 -15.18 -6.31
C LEU A 527 12.81 -16.16 -7.34
N GLU A 528 13.54 -16.57 -8.38
CA GLU A 528 13.08 -17.61 -9.30
C GLU A 528 12.90 -18.97 -8.64
N ALA A 529 13.42 -19.16 -7.42
CA ALA A 529 13.09 -20.27 -6.53
C ALA A 529 11.59 -20.37 -6.18
N PHE A 530 10.77 -19.37 -6.54
CA PHE A 530 9.32 -19.40 -6.37
C PHE A 530 8.56 -19.22 -7.68
N ASP A 531 7.42 -19.91 -7.78
CA ASP A 531 6.52 -19.86 -8.93
C ASP A 531 5.64 -18.59 -8.95
N VAL A 532 4.71 -18.52 -9.91
CA VAL A 532 3.83 -17.36 -10.14
C VAL A 532 2.89 -17.09 -8.97
N ILE A 533 2.50 -18.12 -8.22
CA ILE A 533 1.62 -17.97 -7.05
C ILE A 533 2.43 -17.97 -5.75
N GLY A 534 3.76 -17.89 -5.87
CA GLY A 534 4.67 -17.84 -4.75
C GLY A 534 4.98 -19.18 -4.11
N GLY A 535 4.63 -20.31 -4.74
CA GLY A 535 5.01 -21.65 -4.27
C GLY A 535 6.49 -21.93 -4.50
N PHE A 536 7.16 -22.60 -3.56
CA PHE A 536 8.58 -22.96 -3.72
C PHE A 536 8.74 -24.00 -4.84
N ARG A 537 9.74 -23.83 -5.70
CA ARG A 537 10.01 -24.70 -6.84
C ARG A 537 11.51 -24.89 -7.09
N ASN A 538 11.86 -26.03 -7.65
CA ASN A 538 13.19 -26.31 -8.22
C ASN A 538 13.17 -26.45 -9.76
N ARG A 539 11.97 -26.51 -10.35
CA ARG A 539 11.74 -26.63 -11.80
C ARG A 539 10.55 -25.77 -12.21
N TYR A 540 10.58 -25.24 -13.42
CA TYR A 540 9.47 -24.48 -13.99
C TYR A 540 8.26 -25.39 -14.27
N ARG A 541 7.04 -24.85 -14.22
CA ARG A 541 5.83 -25.56 -14.69
C ARG A 541 5.67 -25.38 -16.20
N SER A 542 5.16 -26.39 -16.89
CA SER A 542 4.93 -26.40 -18.34
C SER A 542 3.60 -27.07 -18.67
N ILE A 543 2.90 -26.60 -19.71
CA ILE A 543 1.72 -27.27 -20.28
C ILE A 543 2.06 -28.18 -21.46
N GLY A 544 3.31 -28.18 -21.92
CA GLY A 544 3.77 -28.92 -23.09
C GLY A 544 4.65 -30.11 -22.72
N GLU A 545 5.94 -30.00 -23.04
CA GLU A 545 6.95 -30.98 -22.68
C GLU A 545 7.38 -30.86 -21.21
N GLY A 546 7.85 -31.96 -20.64
CA GLY A 546 8.27 -32.06 -19.26
C GLY A 546 7.91 -33.40 -18.62
N ASP A 547 8.34 -33.57 -17.37
CA ASP A 547 8.03 -34.75 -16.57
C ASP A 547 6.67 -34.61 -15.89
N ALA A 548 6.08 -35.73 -15.48
CA ALA A 548 4.83 -35.70 -14.72
C ALA A 548 5.02 -34.91 -13.40
N ALA A 549 4.11 -33.96 -13.14
CA ALA A 549 4.14 -33.21 -11.89
C ALA A 549 3.64 -34.07 -10.71
N PRO A 550 4.29 -34.02 -9.54
CA PRO A 550 3.79 -34.64 -8.34
C PRO A 550 2.51 -33.94 -7.85
N ARG A 551 1.64 -34.67 -7.15
CA ARG A 551 0.41 -34.10 -6.55
C ARG A 551 0.73 -33.04 -5.49
N GLY A 552 1.76 -33.28 -4.67
CA GLY A 552 2.09 -32.41 -3.55
C GLY A 552 0.89 -32.22 -2.62
N SER A 553 0.65 -30.97 -2.22
CA SER A 553 -0.47 -30.54 -1.38
C SER A 553 -1.72 -30.11 -2.16
N ILE A 554 -1.75 -30.31 -3.48
CA ILE A 554 -2.91 -29.99 -4.31
C ILE A 554 -4.05 -30.95 -3.99
N ASP A 555 -5.25 -30.41 -3.78
CA ASP A 555 -6.42 -31.20 -3.41
C ASP A 555 -6.71 -32.33 -4.43
N PRO A 556 -7.05 -33.56 -3.98
CA PRO A 556 -7.36 -34.68 -4.87
C PRO A 556 -8.43 -34.39 -5.93
N PHE A 557 -9.41 -33.55 -5.60
CA PHE A 557 -10.50 -33.14 -6.48
C PHE A 557 -10.07 -32.10 -7.54
N ILE A 558 -8.88 -31.52 -7.41
CA ILE A 558 -8.31 -30.60 -8.39
C ILE A 558 -7.46 -31.40 -9.39
N PRO A 559 -7.79 -31.39 -10.70
CA PRO A 559 -7.00 -32.10 -11.70
C PRO A 559 -5.66 -31.41 -11.95
N ILE A 560 -4.60 -32.20 -12.09
CA ILE A 560 -3.26 -31.71 -12.47
C ILE A 560 -3.07 -31.91 -13.96
N GLY A 561 -2.93 -30.80 -14.68
CA GLY A 561 -2.66 -30.79 -16.12
C GLY A 561 -1.26 -30.33 -16.53
N PHE A 562 -0.48 -29.79 -15.58
CA PHE A 562 0.87 -29.29 -15.85
C PHE A 562 1.94 -30.37 -15.64
N LYS A 563 3.12 -30.10 -16.19
CA LYS A 563 4.34 -30.90 -16.12
C LYS A 563 5.50 -30.08 -15.54
N LEU A 564 6.57 -30.76 -15.15
CA LEU A 564 7.81 -30.13 -14.73
C LEU A 564 8.74 -29.92 -15.93
N GLY A 565 9.01 -28.65 -16.24
CA GLY A 565 9.94 -28.19 -17.26
C GLY A 565 11.39 -28.13 -16.77
N PRO A 566 12.22 -27.22 -17.29
CA PRO A 566 13.64 -27.09 -16.92
C PRO A 566 13.86 -26.77 -15.43
N ALA A 567 15.08 -27.05 -14.95
CA ALA A 567 15.52 -26.67 -13.61
C ALA A 567 15.63 -25.15 -13.45
N VAL A 568 15.40 -24.68 -12.22
CA VAL A 568 15.61 -23.30 -11.82
C VAL A 568 17.05 -23.11 -11.37
N ASP A 569 17.69 -22.07 -11.87
CA ASP A 569 18.97 -21.55 -11.35
C ASP A 569 18.70 -20.26 -10.58
N ALA A 570 18.78 -20.35 -9.25
CA ALA A 570 18.57 -19.23 -8.32
C ALA A 570 19.88 -18.61 -7.82
N SER A 571 21.02 -18.95 -8.41
CA SER A 571 22.33 -18.41 -8.02
C SER A 571 22.59 -17.03 -8.63
N GLY A 572 23.51 -16.26 -8.06
CA GLY A 572 23.93 -14.98 -8.61
C GLY A 572 25.02 -14.30 -7.82
N GLU A 573 25.35 -13.07 -8.24
CA GLU A 573 26.40 -12.24 -7.65
C GLU A 573 25.86 -10.83 -7.46
N LEU A 574 26.00 -10.28 -6.25
CA LEU A 574 25.61 -8.90 -5.94
C LEU A 574 26.58 -7.89 -6.59
N PRO A 575 26.17 -6.62 -6.76
CA PRO A 575 27.04 -5.59 -7.36
C PRO A 575 28.39 -5.35 -6.66
N ASP A 576 28.51 -5.79 -5.40
CA ASP A 576 29.73 -5.69 -4.58
C ASP A 576 30.59 -6.97 -4.60
N GLY A 577 30.25 -7.95 -5.45
CA GLY A 577 30.99 -9.19 -5.62
C GLY A 577 30.60 -10.32 -4.66
N ARG A 578 29.64 -10.11 -3.74
CA ARG A 578 29.14 -11.19 -2.88
C ARG A 578 28.31 -12.18 -3.70
N GLU A 579 28.74 -13.44 -3.76
CA GLU A 579 28.05 -14.52 -4.45
C GLU A 579 27.02 -15.22 -3.55
N PHE A 580 25.96 -15.76 -4.16
CA PHE A 580 24.99 -16.64 -3.52
C PHE A 580 24.58 -17.77 -4.47
N THR A 581 24.33 -18.95 -3.91
CA THR A 581 23.93 -20.14 -4.66
C THR A 581 22.42 -20.35 -4.64
N ASP A 582 21.71 -19.79 -3.67
CA ASP A 582 20.27 -19.89 -3.53
C ASP A 582 19.62 -18.69 -2.82
N VAL A 583 18.30 -18.74 -2.66
CA VAL A 583 17.52 -17.68 -2.01
C VAL A 583 17.87 -17.49 -0.53
N ARG A 584 18.29 -18.53 0.19
CA ARG A 584 18.61 -18.45 1.63
C ARG A 584 19.91 -17.71 1.86
N GLU A 585 20.91 -17.99 1.02
CA GLU A 585 22.16 -17.23 1.01
C GLU A 585 21.90 -15.79 0.61
N TYR A 586 21.09 -15.55 -0.44
CA TYR A 586 20.69 -14.19 -0.83
C TYR A 586 20.01 -13.42 0.32
N GLN A 587 19.02 -14.03 1.00
CA GLN A 587 18.38 -13.44 2.19
C GLN A 587 19.40 -13.10 3.28
N THR A 588 20.38 -13.98 3.51
CA THR A 588 21.43 -13.76 4.50
C THR A 588 22.35 -12.60 4.13
N LEU A 589 22.70 -12.46 2.85
CA LEU A 589 23.52 -11.34 2.38
C LEU A 589 22.77 -10.01 2.52
N VAL A 590 21.51 -9.94 2.08
CA VAL A 590 20.72 -8.70 2.15
C VAL A 590 20.36 -8.34 3.60
N ALA A 591 20.15 -9.34 4.47
CA ALA A 591 19.93 -9.09 5.90
C ALA A 591 21.12 -8.39 6.57
N LYS A 592 22.36 -8.62 6.11
CA LYS A 592 23.54 -7.90 6.60
C LYS A 592 23.53 -6.41 6.22
N ASP A 593 22.74 -6.02 5.23
CA ASP A 593 22.57 -4.63 4.81
C ASP A 593 21.37 -3.96 5.52
N ALA A 594 21.07 -4.36 6.77
CA ALA A 594 19.92 -3.91 7.55
C ALA A 594 19.78 -2.38 7.65
N THR A 595 20.90 -1.64 7.72
CA THR A 595 20.88 -0.16 7.73
C THR A 595 20.29 0.41 6.43
N LYS A 596 20.55 -0.22 5.28
CA LYS A 596 20.00 0.18 3.99
C LYS A 596 18.50 -0.08 3.92
N LEU A 597 18.05 -1.23 4.43
CA LEU A 597 16.64 -1.57 4.57
C LEU A 597 15.92 -0.57 5.49
N LEU A 598 16.51 -0.26 6.66
CA LEU A 598 15.98 0.69 7.63
C LEU A 598 15.86 2.11 7.03
N ARG A 599 16.89 2.57 6.33
CA ARG A 599 16.89 3.88 5.64
C ARG A 599 15.79 3.97 4.60
N ASN A 600 15.58 2.92 3.81
CA ASN A 600 14.49 2.93 2.85
C ASN A 600 13.12 2.91 3.55
N LEU A 601 12.93 2.11 4.60
CA LEU A 601 11.69 2.13 5.38
C LEU A 601 11.40 3.53 5.95
N ALA A 602 12.42 4.20 6.49
CA ALA A 602 12.33 5.58 6.97
C ALA A 602 11.87 6.55 5.86
N ARG A 603 12.42 6.41 4.63
CA ARG A 603 11.98 7.19 3.46
C ARG A 603 10.52 6.90 3.11
N GLN A 604 10.11 5.64 3.07
CA GLN A 604 8.74 5.25 2.73
C GLN A 604 7.74 5.80 3.75
N TRP A 605 8.06 5.74 5.04
CA TRP A 605 7.22 6.33 6.08
C TRP A 605 7.23 7.85 6.08
N ALA A 606 8.36 8.49 5.78
CA ALA A 606 8.39 9.94 5.61
C ALA A 606 7.44 10.38 4.48
N VAL A 607 7.44 9.69 3.33
CA VAL A 607 6.50 9.97 2.23
C VAL A 607 5.06 9.73 2.67
N TYR A 608 4.79 8.57 3.28
CA TYR A 608 3.44 8.18 3.69
C TYR A 608 2.84 9.13 4.73
N SER A 609 3.62 9.50 5.75
CA SER A 609 3.17 10.35 6.86
C SER A 609 3.04 11.83 6.51
N THR A 610 3.83 12.34 5.56
CA THR A 610 3.82 13.75 5.17
C THR A 610 3.07 14.02 3.87
N GLY A 611 2.69 12.98 3.13
CA GLY A 611 1.97 13.10 1.85
C GLY A 611 2.79 13.73 0.71
N ARG A 612 4.11 13.87 0.86
CA ARG A 612 4.98 14.47 -0.16
C ARG A 612 6.23 13.63 -0.42
N ALA A 613 6.80 13.78 -1.62
CA ALA A 613 8.07 13.14 -1.95
C ALA A 613 9.23 13.68 -1.08
N VAL A 614 10.20 12.81 -0.80
CA VAL A 614 11.47 13.16 -0.15
C VAL A 614 12.27 14.08 -1.10
N ARG A 615 12.62 15.26 -0.61
CA ARG A 615 13.44 16.26 -1.31
C ARG A 615 14.90 16.15 -0.89
N PHE A 616 15.79 16.85 -1.58
CA PHE A 616 17.22 16.90 -1.22
C PHE A 616 17.43 17.36 0.23
N ALA A 617 16.74 18.42 0.66
CA ALA A 617 16.82 18.96 2.01
C ALA A 617 16.33 18.01 3.12
N ASP A 618 15.55 16.97 2.78
CA ASP A 618 15.08 15.99 3.75
C ASP A 618 16.11 14.89 4.04
N ARG A 619 17.06 14.66 3.13
CA ARG A 619 18.00 13.52 3.23
C ARG A 619 18.82 13.52 4.52
N PRO A 620 19.43 14.65 4.97
CA PRO A 620 20.16 14.66 6.24
C PRO A 620 19.28 14.36 7.44
N ARG A 621 18.01 14.80 7.42
CA ARG A 621 17.04 14.56 8.50
C ARG A 621 16.62 13.09 8.55
N ILE A 622 16.46 12.44 7.40
CA ILE A 622 16.20 10.99 7.34
C ILE A 622 17.40 10.22 7.89
N GLU A 623 18.62 10.61 7.54
CA GLU A 623 19.81 9.95 8.09
C GLU A 623 19.89 10.10 9.61
N GLN A 624 19.56 11.29 10.15
CA GLN A 624 19.48 11.48 11.61
C GLN A 624 18.47 10.53 12.27
N VAL A 625 17.27 10.38 11.70
CA VAL A 625 16.25 9.44 12.19
C VAL A 625 16.79 8.00 12.18
N VAL A 626 17.47 7.59 11.10
CA VAL A 626 18.08 6.26 10.97
C VAL A 626 19.16 6.04 12.03
N GLN A 627 20.11 6.96 12.17
CA GLN A 627 21.21 6.82 13.13
C GLN A 627 20.71 6.76 14.57
N ARG A 628 19.69 7.56 14.91
CA ARG A 628 19.08 7.51 16.23
C ARG A 628 18.34 6.21 16.50
N THR A 629 17.65 5.69 15.48
CA THR A 629 17.00 4.38 15.56
C THR A 629 18.04 3.27 15.78
N LEU A 630 19.16 3.29 15.05
CA LEU A 630 20.26 2.33 15.21
C LEU A 630 20.89 2.40 16.61
N SER A 631 21.05 3.60 17.17
CA SER A 631 21.57 3.78 18.54
C SER A 631 20.65 3.24 19.65
N GLN A 632 19.45 2.78 19.28
CA GLN A 632 18.40 2.24 20.14
C GLN A 632 17.99 0.81 19.74
N GLY A 633 18.86 0.08 19.03
CA GLY A 633 18.62 -1.32 18.64
C GLY A 633 18.04 -1.53 17.25
N GLY A 634 17.71 -0.46 16.51
CA GLY A 634 17.35 -0.56 15.08
C GLY A 634 15.92 -0.99 14.77
N GLY A 635 15.05 -1.06 15.78
CA GLY A 635 13.69 -1.56 15.67
C GLY A 635 12.73 -0.66 14.87
N VAL A 636 11.72 -1.29 14.24
CA VAL A 636 10.73 -0.62 13.39
C VAL A 636 9.76 0.28 14.17
N ARG A 637 9.36 -0.06 15.39
CA ARG A 637 8.55 0.81 16.27
C ARG A 637 9.38 1.99 16.75
N THR A 638 10.63 1.76 17.09
CA THR A 638 11.58 2.83 17.43
C THR A 638 11.75 3.79 16.26
N LEU A 639 11.88 3.29 15.02
CA LEU A 639 11.90 4.13 13.82
C LEU A 639 10.66 5.03 13.73
N LEU A 640 9.49 4.52 14.11
CA LEU A 640 8.23 5.25 14.02
C LEU A 640 8.24 6.44 14.99
N HIS A 641 8.66 6.21 16.23
CA HIS A 641 8.82 7.27 17.23
C HIS A 641 9.86 8.31 16.80
N GLU A 642 11.01 7.87 16.32
CA GLU A 642 12.08 8.76 15.85
C GLU A 642 11.63 9.61 14.65
N LEU A 643 10.85 9.03 13.73
CA LEU A 643 10.26 9.78 12.62
C LEU A 643 9.23 10.80 13.12
N VAL A 644 8.30 10.39 14.00
CA VAL A 644 7.23 11.25 14.52
C VAL A 644 7.79 12.44 15.32
N GLY A 645 8.86 12.23 16.08
CA GLY A 645 9.56 13.30 16.81
C GLY A 645 10.42 14.21 15.91
N SER A 646 10.69 13.81 14.67
CA SER A 646 11.63 14.51 13.78
C SER A 646 11.09 15.85 13.24
N PRO A 647 11.99 16.77 12.87
CA PRO A 647 11.67 17.96 12.07
C PRO A 647 10.87 17.71 10.79
N LEU A 648 11.01 16.53 10.18
CA LEU A 648 10.26 16.16 8.98
C LEU A 648 8.77 16.03 9.26
N PHE A 649 8.43 15.46 10.43
CA PHE A 649 7.07 15.18 10.82
C PHE A 649 6.44 16.35 11.61
N THR A 650 7.21 16.99 12.49
CA THR A 650 6.71 18.05 13.38
C THR A 650 6.68 19.44 12.77
N GLY A 651 7.43 19.65 11.68
CA GLY A 651 7.64 20.97 11.08
C GLY A 651 8.49 21.92 11.93
N ASP A 652 9.14 21.42 12.99
CA ASP A 652 10.03 22.19 13.86
C ASP A 652 11.49 22.09 13.41
N ASP A 653 12.34 23.00 13.90
CA ASP A 653 13.79 22.90 13.71
C ASP A 653 14.44 21.84 14.62
N ASN A 654 13.84 21.59 15.78
CA ASN A 654 14.36 20.69 16.80
C ASN A 654 13.63 19.34 16.80
N THR A 655 14.37 18.27 17.09
CA THR A 655 13.78 16.94 17.29
C THR A 655 13.22 16.79 18.69
N ILE A 656 11.97 16.35 18.80
CA ILE A 656 11.36 15.89 20.06
C ILE A 656 11.95 14.52 20.37
N GLN A 657 12.69 14.43 21.47
CA GLN A 657 13.33 13.17 21.89
C GLN A 657 12.29 12.24 22.52
N MET A 658 12.51 10.93 22.47
CA MET A 658 11.76 10.00 23.30
C MET A 658 12.08 10.23 24.79
N PRO A 659 11.16 9.92 25.73
CA PRO A 659 11.41 10.04 27.16
C PRO A 659 12.63 9.22 27.60
N ALA A 660 13.44 9.77 28.51
CA ALA A 660 14.70 9.16 28.96
C ALA A 660 14.51 7.77 29.58
N GLU A 661 13.38 7.53 30.26
CA GLU A 661 13.03 6.24 30.86
C GLU A 661 12.83 5.14 29.81
N VAL A 662 12.22 5.49 28.66
CA VAL A 662 12.03 4.56 27.54
C VAL A 662 13.38 4.23 26.89
N LEU A 663 14.23 5.25 26.70
CA LEU A 663 15.59 5.10 26.19
C LEU A 663 16.49 4.24 27.11
N ALA A 664 16.27 4.28 28.41
CA ALA A 664 16.99 3.44 29.38
C ALA A 664 16.49 1.99 29.35
N SER A 665 15.18 1.78 29.18
CA SER A 665 14.60 0.44 29.09
C SER A 665 14.99 -0.31 27.82
N SER A 666 15.14 0.37 26.68
CA SER A 666 15.57 -0.25 25.42
C SER A 666 17.05 -0.67 25.43
N ARG A 667 17.89 -0.01 26.23
CA ARG A 667 19.31 -0.37 26.43
C ARG A 667 19.49 -1.59 27.35
N ASN A 668 18.59 -1.80 28.31
CA ASN A 668 18.70 -2.91 29.27
C ASN A 668 18.22 -4.26 28.70
N VAL A 669 17.58 -4.30 27.52
CA VAL A 669 17.16 -5.55 26.87
C VAL A 669 18.36 -6.37 26.36
N GLU A 670 19.52 -5.72 26.11
CA GLU A 670 20.75 -6.45 25.77
C GLU A 670 21.34 -7.25 26.95
N ASP A 671 21.09 -6.84 28.21
CA ASP A 671 21.57 -7.56 29.41
C ASP A 671 20.62 -8.69 29.87
N ASP A 672 19.33 -8.64 29.53
CA ASP A 672 18.34 -9.68 29.90
C ASP A 672 18.18 -10.80 28.85
N ALA A 673 18.86 -10.69 27.69
CA ALA A 673 18.89 -11.73 26.67
C ALA A 673 19.65 -13.01 27.10
N GLU A 674 20.43 -12.97 28.20
CA GLU A 674 21.07 -14.15 28.79
C GLU A 674 20.12 -15.03 29.62
N ALA A 675 18.94 -14.54 30.04
CA ALA A 675 18.06 -15.27 30.96
C ALA A 675 17.07 -16.26 30.29
N THR A 676 16.95 -16.27 28.96
CA THR A 676 16.04 -17.18 28.22
C THR A 676 16.74 -18.36 27.52
N SER A 677 18.05 -18.53 27.71
CA SER A 677 18.84 -19.62 27.10
C SER A 677 18.91 -20.92 27.94
N HIS A 678 18.24 -21.00 29.08
CA HIS A 678 18.28 -22.20 29.94
C HIS A 678 17.06 -23.11 29.75
N ARG A 679 16.99 -23.80 28.59
CA ARG A 679 16.52 -25.19 28.53
C ARG A 679 16.98 -25.91 27.26
N MET A 680 18.01 -26.73 27.47
CA MET A 680 18.50 -27.84 26.65
C MET A 680 19.12 -27.49 25.29
N ILE A 681 20.45 -27.52 25.23
CA ILE A 681 21.23 -28.39 24.32
C ILE A 681 22.60 -28.63 24.98
N MET A 682 23.01 -29.89 24.99
CA MET A 682 24.29 -30.33 25.56
C MET A 682 25.48 -29.93 24.69
N THR A 683 26.51 -29.51 25.41
CA THR A 683 27.86 -29.10 25.06
C THR A 683 28.59 -29.98 24.03
N ALA A 684 29.21 -29.33 23.05
CA ALA A 684 30.54 -29.71 22.54
C ALA A 684 31.41 -28.46 22.53
N VAL A 685 32.51 -28.52 23.28
CA VAL A 685 33.44 -27.44 23.59
C VAL A 685 34.42 -27.21 22.44
N LEU A 686 34.61 -25.96 22.02
CA LEU A 686 35.84 -25.48 21.39
C LEU A 686 36.37 -24.26 22.18
N PRO A 687 37.70 -24.09 22.33
CA PRO A 687 38.28 -23.21 23.33
C PRO A 687 38.39 -21.76 22.86
N ALA A 688 38.24 -20.86 23.84
CA ALA A 688 38.54 -19.45 23.73
C ALA A 688 40.04 -19.22 23.46
N VAL A 689 40.34 -18.20 22.65
CA VAL A 689 41.65 -17.53 22.67
C VAL A 689 41.41 -16.04 22.81
N ASP A 690 42.13 -15.50 23.79
CA ASP A 690 42.04 -14.19 24.40
C ASP A 690 42.09 -13.02 23.41
N SER A 691 41.22 -12.05 23.68
CA SER A 691 41.39 -10.68 23.24
C SER A 691 42.36 -9.98 24.20
N PRO A 692 43.40 -9.31 23.69
CA PRO A 692 43.91 -8.17 24.43
C PRO A 692 43.84 -6.90 23.59
N VAL A 693 43.72 -5.81 24.34
CA VAL A 693 44.05 -4.43 24.00
C VAL A 693 42.86 -3.57 23.58
N GLN A 694 42.34 -2.88 24.61
CA GLN A 694 41.74 -1.56 24.54
C GLN A 694 42.54 -0.66 23.58
N ALA A 695 41.89 -0.14 22.54
CA ALA A 695 42.41 0.98 21.77
C ALA A 695 41.52 2.19 22.02
N GLU A 696 42.16 3.27 22.46
CA GLU A 696 41.60 4.57 22.77
C GLU A 696 40.77 5.16 21.62
N VAL A 697 39.71 5.88 22.01
CA VAL A 697 38.86 6.68 21.13
C VAL A 697 39.69 7.84 20.57
N ALA A 698 40.24 7.66 19.37
CA ALA A 698 40.76 8.75 18.57
C ALA A 698 39.60 9.47 17.87
N SER A 699 39.53 10.79 18.04
CA SER A 699 38.66 11.67 17.26
C SER A 699 38.89 11.45 15.76
N VAL A 700 37.85 11.06 15.04
CA VAL A 700 37.89 10.98 13.58
C VAL A 700 37.94 12.42 13.03
N ALA A 701 39.13 12.86 12.67
CA ALA A 701 39.34 13.95 11.72
C ALA A 701 38.73 13.56 10.36
N PRO A 702 38.29 14.53 9.52
CA PRO A 702 37.69 14.24 8.23
C PRO A 702 38.62 13.37 7.38
N SER A 703 38.06 12.39 6.66
CA SER A 703 38.85 11.44 5.88
C SER A 703 39.71 12.14 4.83
N GLU A 704 41.02 12.21 5.07
CA GLU A 704 42.02 12.44 4.03
C GLU A 704 42.23 11.14 3.27
N THR A 705 41.50 10.98 2.17
CA THR A 705 42.06 10.54 0.88
C THR A 705 41.15 11.08 -0.24
N ALA A 706 41.11 12.40 -0.40
CA ALA A 706 40.77 12.96 -1.70
C ALA A 706 41.95 12.64 -2.62
N VAL A 707 41.75 11.77 -3.60
CA VAL A 707 42.71 11.64 -4.70
C VAL A 707 42.69 12.99 -5.42
N ASP A 708 43.71 13.81 -5.19
CA ASP A 708 43.82 15.13 -5.83
C ASP A 708 44.20 14.90 -7.30
N TYR A 709 43.22 15.04 -8.19
CA TYR A 709 43.44 14.87 -9.61
C TYR A 709 44.03 16.17 -10.19
N PRO A 710 45.22 16.13 -10.82
CA PRO A 710 45.75 17.32 -11.47
C PRO A 710 44.93 17.64 -12.73
N PHE A 711 44.26 18.79 -12.74
CA PHE A 711 43.55 19.31 -13.91
C PHE A 711 44.52 20.12 -14.78
N ASP A 712 44.87 19.60 -15.97
CA ASP A 712 45.67 20.30 -16.97
C ASP A 712 44.79 21.19 -17.87
N GLU A 713 45.32 22.33 -18.33
CA GLU A 713 44.64 23.20 -19.30
C GLU A 713 44.32 22.50 -20.62
N ALA A 714 45.08 21.45 -20.98
CA ALA A 714 44.85 20.66 -22.19
C ALA A 714 43.55 19.80 -22.16
N HIS A 715 42.95 19.55 -20.98
CA HIS A 715 41.83 18.63 -20.81
C HIS A 715 40.56 19.35 -20.34
N ARG A 716 40.04 20.22 -21.21
CA ARG A 716 38.78 20.94 -20.99
C ARG A 716 37.76 20.61 -22.06
N VAL A 717 36.50 20.54 -21.66
CA VAL A 717 35.35 20.35 -22.56
C VAL A 717 34.31 21.43 -22.28
N ARG A 718 33.84 22.07 -23.37
CA ARG A 718 32.70 22.98 -23.31
C ARG A 718 31.44 22.16 -23.43
N VAL A 719 30.49 22.40 -22.54
CA VAL A 719 29.24 21.67 -22.44
C VAL A 719 28.08 22.62 -22.23
N ARG A 720 26.90 22.14 -22.57
CA ARG A 720 25.64 22.76 -22.17
C ARG A 720 25.09 22.03 -20.95
N VAL A 721 24.61 22.79 -19.97
CA VAL A 721 23.96 22.26 -18.77
C VAL A 721 22.45 22.31 -18.95
N ILE A 722 21.80 21.17 -18.73
CA ILE A 722 20.35 21.01 -18.74
C ILE A 722 19.84 21.13 -17.31
N GLY A 723 18.69 21.78 -17.11
CA GLY A 723 18.08 22.01 -15.81
C GLY A 723 18.47 23.33 -15.12
N LEU A 724 19.24 24.20 -15.80
CA LEU A 724 19.54 25.58 -15.37
C LEU A 724 18.48 26.58 -15.86
N PHE A 725 17.23 26.36 -15.50
CA PHE A 725 16.11 27.21 -15.92
C PHE A 725 15.92 28.46 -15.04
N GLU A 726 16.67 28.57 -13.94
CA GLU A 726 16.76 29.76 -13.07
C GLU A 726 18.20 29.94 -12.54
N PRO A 727 18.66 31.18 -12.27
CA PRO A 727 20.05 31.44 -11.86
C PRO A 727 20.52 30.68 -10.61
N HIS A 728 19.64 30.48 -9.62
CA HIS A 728 19.99 29.78 -8.37
C HIS A 728 20.37 28.30 -8.59
N ARG A 729 19.96 27.70 -9.72
CA ARG A 729 20.27 26.30 -10.07
C ARG A 729 21.76 26.09 -10.35
N VAL A 730 22.53 27.16 -10.54
CA VAL A 730 24.00 27.10 -10.64
C VAL A 730 24.61 26.55 -9.35
N ASP A 731 24.02 26.86 -8.19
CA ASP A 731 24.50 26.33 -6.91
C ASP A 731 24.23 24.83 -6.80
N ASP A 732 23.10 24.33 -7.33
CA ASP A 732 22.82 22.89 -7.43
C ASP A 732 23.85 22.17 -8.30
N LEU A 733 24.29 22.78 -9.42
CA LEU A 733 25.35 22.23 -10.27
C LEU A 733 26.70 22.20 -9.54
N LYS A 734 27.05 23.29 -8.86
CA LYS A 734 28.30 23.36 -8.08
C LYS A 734 28.32 22.30 -6.98
N SER A 735 27.21 22.10 -6.27
CA SER A 735 27.10 21.03 -5.26
C SER A 735 27.25 19.64 -5.87
N ALA A 736 26.62 19.38 -7.02
CA ALA A 736 26.79 18.10 -7.71
C ALA A 736 28.24 17.87 -8.16
N LEU A 737 28.94 18.90 -8.64
CA LEU A 737 30.34 18.79 -9.05
C LEU A 737 31.31 18.71 -7.87
N ALA A 738 30.96 19.23 -6.69
CA ALA A 738 31.76 19.06 -5.48
C ALA A 738 31.85 17.57 -5.02
N GLU A 739 30.84 16.75 -5.36
CA GLU A 739 30.83 15.30 -5.15
C GLU A 739 31.41 14.50 -6.34
N PHE A 740 32.00 15.19 -7.32
CA PHE A 740 32.56 14.62 -8.54
C PHE A 740 34.06 14.94 -8.66
N PRO A 741 34.94 14.21 -7.95
CA PRO A 741 36.36 14.58 -7.84
C PRO A 741 37.13 14.53 -9.17
N GLU A 742 36.68 13.76 -10.16
CA GLU A 742 37.32 13.67 -11.48
C GLU A 742 36.99 14.85 -12.43
N VAL A 743 36.12 15.78 -12.04
CA VAL A 743 35.71 16.94 -12.86
C VAL A 743 35.73 18.23 -12.05
N LEU A 744 36.26 19.29 -12.64
CA LEU A 744 36.25 20.64 -12.07
C LEU A 744 35.45 21.59 -12.96
N LEU A 745 34.55 22.36 -12.35
CA LEU A 745 33.89 23.48 -13.02
C LEU A 745 34.89 24.63 -13.18
N VAL A 746 35.29 24.94 -14.42
CA VAL A 746 36.22 26.03 -14.73
C VAL A 746 35.47 27.35 -14.88
N GLU A 747 34.38 27.32 -15.65
CA GLU A 747 33.58 28.49 -15.97
C GLU A 747 32.12 28.06 -16.19
N ILE A 748 31.18 28.92 -15.83
CA ILE A 748 29.76 28.77 -16.14
C ILE A 748 29.16 30.13 -16.48
N ASP A 749 28.41 30.16 -17.56
CA ASP A 749 27.59 31.30 -17.96
C ASP A 749 26.11 30.91 -17.78
N ASP A 750 25.48 31.51 -16.78
CA ASP A 750 24.11 31.23 -16.36
C ASP A 750 23.07 31.71 -17.38
N ALA A 751 23.36 32.79 -18.12
CA ALA A 751 22.49 33.31 -19.18
C ALA A 751 22.42 32.36 -20.38
N THR A 752 23.39 31.45 -20.51
CA THR A 752 23.55 30.57 -21.67
C THR A 752 23.42 29.10 -21.31
N ALA A 753 23.50 28.81 -20.00
CA ALA A 753 23.64 27.47 -19.46
C ALA A 753 24.80 26.71 -20.12
N GLU A 754 25.88 27.42 -20.47
CA GLU A 754 27.10 26.80 -20.97
C GLU A 754 28.16 26.80 -19.88
N ALA A 755 28.90 25.70 -19.79
CA ALA A 755 29.96 25.53 -18.82
C ALA A 755 31.20 24.95 -19.48
N THR A 756 32.36 25.32 -18.94
CA THR A 756 33.63 24.66 -19.25
C THR A 756 34.00 23.77 -18.08
N LEU A 757 34.16 22.48 -18.36
CA LEU A 757 34.58 21.47 -17.39
C LEU A 757 36.00 21.05 -17.68
N ALA A 758 36.88 21.08 -16.68
CA ALA A 758 38.15 20.36 -16.73
C ALA A 758 37.93 18.94 -16.20
N TYR A 759 38.56 17.95 -16.82
CA TYR A 759 38.41 16.55 -16.44
C TYR A 759 39.77 15.87 -16.23
N ALA A 760 39.82 14.95 -15.29
CA ALA A 760 41.02 14.20 -14.96
C ALA A 760 41.26 13.06 -15.96
N ALA A 761 41.97 13.31 -17.06
CA ALA A 761 42.19 12.34 -18.13
C ALA A 761 42.88 11.02 -17.68
N THR A 762 43.56 11.03 -16.53
CA THR A 762 44.22 9.86 -15.94
C THR A 762 43.31 9.02 -15.05
N SER A 763 42.13 9.53 -14.68
CA SER A 763 41.15 8.83 -13.83
C SER A 763 40.60 7.60 -14.53
N GLU A 764 40.16 6.61 -13.76
CA GLU A 764 39.49 5.43 -14.33
C GLU A 764 38.24 5.82 -15.15
N LEU A 765 37.58 6.91 -14.77
CA LEU A 765 36.38 7.40 -15.44
C LEU A 765 36.67 8.00 -16.82
N PHE A 766 37.81 8.66 -17.04
CA PHE A 766 38.10 9.36 -18.31
C PHE A 766 39.28 8.80 -19.10
N ARG A 767 40.00 7.80 -18.59
CA ARG A 767 41.11 7.16 -19.31
C ARG A 767 40.65 6.66 -20.68
N ASN A 768 41.37 7.08 -21.72
CA ASN A 768 41.11 6.76 -23.13
C ASN A 768 39.71 7.20 -23.64
N ALA A 769 39.01 8.08 -22.93
CA ALA A 769 37.72 8.57 -23.38
C ALA A 769 37.90 9.61 -24.49
N ASN A 770 37.13 9.48 -25.57
CA ASN A 770 37.03 10.54 -26.58
C ASN A 770 36.13 11.70 -26.08
N PRO A 771 36.10 12.87 -26.76
CA PRO A 771 35.32 14.02 -26.30
C PRO A 771 33.82 13.75 -26.06
N GLU A 772 33.20 12.91 -26.89
CA GLU A 772 31.79 12.52 -26.75
C GLU A 772 31.58 11.67 -25.49
N GLN A 773 32.45 10.68 -25.27
CA GLN A 773 32.44 9.83 -24.09
C GLN A 773 32.69 10.61 -22.79
N ILE A 774 33.49 11.66 -22.83
CA ILE A 774 33.72 12.55 -21.67
C ILE A 774 32.44 13.27 -21.30
N VAL A 775 31.73 13.83 -22.29
CA VAL A 775 30.44 14.50 -22.07
C VAL A 775 29.40 13.52 -21.54
N ASP A 776 29.29 12.32 -22.12
CA ASP A 776 28.31 11.31 -21.71
C ASP A 776 28.56 10.78 -20.29
N ARG A 777 29.83 10.47 -19.97
CA ARG A 777 30.21 10.00 -18.62
C ARG A 777 29.97 11.09 -17.58
N SER A 778 30.29 12.34 -17.92
CA SER A 778 30.03 13.49 -17.04
C SER A 778 28.52 13.72 -16.85
N ASN A 779 27.73 13.61 -17.91
CA ASN A 779 26.28 13.72 -17.87
C ASN A 779 25.66 12.65 -16.97
N ASN A 780 26.05 11.38 -17.14
CA ASN A 780 25.53 10.28 -16.33
C ASN A 780 25.80 10.51 -14.84
N ARG A 781 27.02 10.95 -14.50
CA ARG A 781 27.39 11.23 -13.11
C ARG A 781 26.65 12.45 -12.54
N VAL A 782 26.58 13.55 -13.27
CA VAL A 782 25.84 14.76 -12.84
C VAL A 782 24.35 14.50 -12.70
N ARG A 783 23.75 13.69 -13.57
CA ARG A 783 22.34 13.25 -13.43
C ARG A 783 22.15 12.42 -12.15
N GLN A 784 23.05 11.50 -11.86
CA GLN A 784 22.96 10.68 -10.65
C GLN A 784 23.06 11.53 -9.38
N LEU A 785 24.06 12.43 -9.31
CA LEU A 785 24.31 13.29 -8.16
C LEU A 785 23.19 14.33 -7.96
N SER A 786 22.63 14.86 -9.03
CA SER A 786 21.54 15.85 -8.98
C SER A 786 20.12 15.25 -8.86
N GLY A 787 19.98 13.92 -8.71
CA GLY A 787 18.68 13.25 -8.71
C GLY A 787 17.89 13.44 -10.01
N HIS A 788 18.60 13.48 -11.14
CA HIS A 788 18.14 13.71 -12.51
C HIS A 788 17.50 15.08 -12.78
N THR A 789 17.74 16.06 -11.90
CA THR A 789 17.25 17.42 -12.11
C THR A 789 18.20 18.29 -12.93
N LEU A 790 19.47 17.90 -13.05
CA LEU A 790 20.47 18.52 -13.92
C LEU A 790 21.04 17.49 -14.91
N GLY A 791 21.50 17.94 -16.06
CA GLY A 791 22.21 17.12 -17.04
C GLY A 791 23.29 17.92 -17.78
N ILE A 792 24.09 17.22 -18.57
CA ILE A 792 25.16 17.78 -19.41
C ILE A 792 24.94 17.28 -20.84
N GLN A 793 25.13 18.18 -21.81
CA GLN A 793 25.03 17.88 -23.24
C GLN A 793 26.18 18.55 -24.01
N PRO A 794 26.46 18.11 -25.25
CA PRO A 794 27.33 18.85 -26.15
C PRO A 794 26.87 20.31 -26.34
N PRO A 795 27.79 21.24 -26.64
CA PRO A 795 27.45 22.63 -26.88
C PRO A 795 26.56 22.76 -28.13
N ILE A 796 25.78 23.84 -28.19
CA ILE A 796 24.88 24.11 -29.33
C ILE A 796 25.74 24.34 -30.57
N ALA A 797 25.50 23.57 -31.63
CA ALA A 797 26.27 23.65 -32.88
C ALA A 797 25.95 24.91 -33.70
N MET A 798 24.78 25.53 -33.49
CA MET A 798 24.32 26.68 -34.24
C MET A 798 24.71 28.01 -33.56
N PRO A 799 25.26 28.98 -34.31
CA PRO A 799 25.54 30.32 -33.81
C PRO A 799 24.29 31.02 -33.26
N ARG A 800 24.44 31.77 -32.17
CA ARG A 800 23.33 32.40 -31.43
C ARG A 800 22.59 33.48 -32.21
N ASP A 801 23.27 34.15 -33.12
CA ASP A 801 22.69 35.14 -34.04
C ASP A 801 21.71 34.51 -35.05
N GLN A 802 21.69 33.17 -35.15
CA GLN A 802 20.75 32.41 -35.98
C GLN A 802 19.58 31.84 -35.15
N LEU A 803 19.57 32.02 -33.82
CA LEU A 803 18.49 31.60 -32.94
C LEU A 803 17.46 32.70 -32.76
N GLU A 804 16.18 32.34 -32.83
CA GLU A 804 15.08 33.24 -32.49
C GLU A 804 14.71 33.10 -31.02
N ARG A 805 14.62 34.22 -30.28
CA ARG A 805 14.15 34.23 -28.89
C ARG A 805 12.64 34.42 -28.83
N ILE A 806 11.95 33.47 -28.22
CA ILE A 806 10.52 33.53 -27.96
C ILE A 806 10.28 33.60 -26.45
N GLU A 807 9.34 34.45 -26.03
CA GLU A 807 8.94 34.63 -24.64
C GLU A 807 7.43 34.47 -24.48
N TRP A 808 7.01 33.81 -23.40
CA TRP A 808 5.63 33.59 -23.01
C TRP A 808 5.39 34.04 -21.58
N THR A 809 4.26 34.68 -21.34
CA THR A 809 3.70 34.88 -20.00
C THR A 809 2.72 33.76 -19.71
N ILE A 810 2.98 32.97 -18.66
CA ILE A 810 2.24 31.75 -18.35
C ILE A 810 1.39 31.96 -17.11
N ARG A 811 0.09 31.77 -17.25
CA ARG A 811 -0.86 31.84 -16.14
C ARG A 811 -0.72 30.60 -15.25
N GLY A 812 -0.53 30.80 -13.95
CA GLY A 812 -0.37 29.73 -12.97
C GLY A 812 1.06 29.17 -12.85
N LEU A 813 2.07 29.88 -13.39
CA LEU A 813 3.47 29.56 -13.14
C LEU A 813 3.92 30.13 -11.78
N ASP A 814 3.42 29.57 -10.68
CA ASP A 814 3.58 30.12 -9.32
C ASP A 814 4.49 29.29 -8.40
N CYS A 815 5.04 28.20 -8.91
CA CYS A 815 5.83 27.25 -8.13
C CYS A 815 7.06 26.71 -8.88
N GLN A 816 8.10 26.30 -8.15
CA GLN A 816 9.32 25.73 -8.74
C GLN A 816 9.05 24.45 -9.56
N ALA A 817 8.08 23.62 -9.13
CA ALA A 817 7.67 22.43 -9.88
C ALA A 817 6.94 22.79 -11.19
N CYS A 818 6.20 23.91 -11.18
CA CYS A 818 5.49 24.47 -12.31
C CYS A 818 6.49 24.98 -13.36
N SER A 819 7.53 25.71 -12.90
CA SER A 819 8.71 26.09 -13.69
C SER A 819 9.40 24.89 -14.31
N LEU A 820 9.69 23.85 -13.52
CA LEU A 820 10.34 22.64 -14.03
C LEU A 820 9.48 21.92 -15.07
N ALA A 821 8.18 21.81 -14.85
CA ALA A 821 7.26 21.17 -15.79
C ALA A 821 7.21 21.91 -17.14
N VAL A 822 7.12 23.25 -17.13
CA VAL A 822 7.16 24.06 -18.35
C VAL A 822 8.52 23.95 -19.04
N TYR A 823 9.61 24.03 -18.28
CA TYR A 823 10.97 23.87 -18.78
C TYR A 823 11.16 22.51 -19.46
N ASP A 824 10.72 21.41 -18.84
CA ASP A 824 10.84 20.05 -19.37
C ASP A 824 10.10 19.87 -20.70
N ILE A 825 9.00 20.60 -20.89
CA ILE A 825 8.26 20.60 -22.16
C ILE A 825 9.07 21.30 -23.24
N LEU A 826 9.52 22.52 -22.95
CA LEU A 826 10.27 23.35 -23.88
C LEU A 826 11.59 22.69 -24.28
N GLN A 827 12.36 22.19 -23.31
CA GLN A 827 13.69 21.62 -23.52
C GLN A 827 13.66 20.32 -24.35
N ARG A 828 12.53 19.61 -24.41
CA ARG A 828 12.38 18.36 -25.18
C ARG A 828 11.81 18.58 -26.59
N MET A 829 11.49 19.82 -26.94
CA MET A 829 10.93 20.16 -28.24
C MET A 829 12.03 20.15 -29.33
N PRO A 830 11.81 19.47 -30.47
CA PRO A 830 12.70 19.58 -31.61
C PRO A 830 12.88 21.04 -32.03
N GLY A 831 14.13 21.49 -32.20
CA GLY A 831 14.44 22.87 -32.57
C GLY A 831 14.51 23.86 -31.40
N VAL A 832 14.26 23.46 -30.15
CA VAL A 832 14.52 24.31 -28.98
C VAL A 832 15.94 24.12 -28.48
N GLU A 833 16.78 25.13 -28.70
CA GLU A 833 18.20 25.11 -28.37
C GLU A 833 18.52 25.68 -26.99
N HIS A 834 17.60 26.39 -26.33
CA HIS A 834 17.70 26.75 -24.91
C HIS A 834 16.30 27.10 -24.38
N ALA A 835 16.03 26.84 -23.10
CA ALA A 835 14.78 27.22 -22.46
C ALA A 835 14.98 27.67 -21.01
N THR A 836 14.14 28.60 -20.55
CA THR A 836 14.01 28.98 -19.13
C THR A 836 12.54 29.08 -18.77
N ALA A 837 12.21 28.91 -17.50
CA ALA A 837 10.86 29.09 -16.97
C ALA A 837 10.94 29.51 -15.50
N SER A 838 10.48 30.71 -15.19
CA SER A 838 10.63 31.29 -13.85
C SER A 838 9.30 31.64 -13.23
N PHE A 839 9.01 31.04 -12.08
CA PHE A 839 7.80 31.31 -11.32
C PHE A 839 7.85 32.67 -10.62
N HIS A 840 9.05 33.23 -10.40
CA HIS A 840 9.22 34.58 -9.87
C HIS A 840 8.73 35.65 -10.85
N THR A 841 8.92 35.42 -12.15
CA THR A 841 8.52 36.37 -13.20
C THR A 841 7.21 35.98 -13.89
N GLY A 842 6.75 34.73 -13.71
CA GLY A 842 5.62 34.17 -14.44
C GLY A 842 5.91 33.95 -15.94
N ARG A 843 7.20 33.93 -16.33
CA ARG A 843 7.62 33.88 -17.74
C ARG A 843 8.40 32.63 -18.08
N ALA A 844 8.24 32.17 -19.31
CA ALA A 844 9.10 31.17 -19.93
C ALA A 844 9.68 31.71 -21.22
N THR A 845 10.92 31.33 -21.54
CA THR A 845 11.62 31.77 -22.75
C THR A 845 12.23 30.57 -23.45
N ALA A 846 12.25 30.55 -24.77
CA ALA A 846 13.01 29.59 -25.56
C ALA A 846 13.86 30.30 -26.61
N LEU A 847 15.10 29.82 -26.82
CA LEU A 847 15.88 30.10 -28.02
C LEU A 847 15.65 28.95 -29.00
N ILE A 848 15.19 29.26 -30.20
CA ILE A 848 14.75 28.25 -31.16
C ILE A 848 15.48 28.37 -32.48
N ASP A 849 15.66 27.23 -33.15
CA ASP A 849 16.03 27.14 -34.55
C ASP A 849 14.78 27.33 -35.42
N PRO A 850 14.63 28.50 -36.09
CA PRO A 850 13.43 28.81 -36.86
C PRO A 850 13.26 27.92 -38.09
N THR A 851 14.27 27.11 -38.45
CA THR A 851 14.16 26.12 -39.53
C THR A 851 13.52 24.80 -39.06
N LYS A 852 13.47 24.55 -37.75
CA LYS A 852 12.99 23.30 -37.15
C LYS A 852 11.70 23.44 -36.35
N THR A 853 11.42 24.62 -35.81
CA THR A 853 10.22 24.87 -35.01
C THR A 853 9.82 26.34 -35.07
N ASP A 854 8.63 26.66 -34.57
CA ASP A 854 8.10 28.02 -34.50
C ASP A 854 7.27 28.21 -33.22
N ARG A 855 6.89 29.47 -32.94
CA ARG A 855 6.05 29.82 -31.78
C ARG A 855 4.76 28.99 -31.72
N ALA A 856 4.08 28.82 -32.85
CA ALA A 856 2.77 28.16 -32.91
C ALA A 856 2.86 26.67 -32.53
N THR A 857 3.91 26.00 -33.00
CA THR A 857 4.18 24.59 -32.69
C THR A 857 4.46 24.40 -31.21
N ILE A 858 5.25 25.29 -30.61
CA ILE A 858 5.58 25.24 -29.18
C ILE A 858 4.34 25.56 -28.33
N GLU A 859 3.56 26.57 -28.70
CA GLU A 859 2.32 26.91 -27.99
C GLU A 859 1.29 25.78 -28.04
N ALA A 860 1.20 25.06 -29.16
CA ALA A 860 0.35 23.88 -29.27
C ALA A 860 0.80 22.75 -28.32
N ALA A 861 2.11 22.51 -28.20
CA ALA A 861 2.66 21.51 -27.29
C ALA A 861 2.47 21.87 -25.81
N LEU A 862 2.62 23.15 -25.47
CA LEU A 862 2.36 23.68 -24.12
C LEU A 862 0.87 23.57 -23.77
N LYS A 863 -0.05 23.97 -24.67
CA LYS A 863 -1.51 23.83 -24.47
C LYS A 863 -1.93 22.37 -24.33
N ALA A 864 -1.36 21.45 -25.12
CA ALA A 864 -1.63 20.03 -25.02
C ALA A 864 -1.27 19.44 -23.65
N ARG A 865 -0.39 20.11 -22.89
CA ARG A 865 -0.03 19.76 -21.51
C ARG A 865 -0.66 20.66 -20.46
N GLY A 866 -1.73 21.37 -20.80
CA GLY A 866 -2.52 22.16 -19.86
C GLY A 866 -1.91 23.51 -19.48
N VAL A 867 -0.88 23.98 -20.18
CA VAL A 867 -0.30 25.30 -19.95
C VAL A 867 -1.20 26.36 -20.58
N THR A 868 -1.55 27.38 -19.79
CA THR A 868 -2.37 28.52 -20.23
C THR A 868 -1.52 29.78 -20.29
N PHE A 869 -1.69 30.54 -21.37
CA PHE A 869 -1.00 31.82 -21.59
C PHE A 869 -1.87 32.98 -21.16
N GLU A 870 -1.26 34.13 -20.83
CA GLU A 870 -1.99 35.39 -20.64
C GLU A 870 -2.45 36.04 -21.94
#